data_AF-A0A939EY30-F1
#
_entry.id   AF-A0A939EY30-F1
#
_cell.length_a   1.000
_cell.length_b   1.000
_cell.length_c   1.000
_cell.angle_alpha   90.00
_cell.angle_beta   90.00
_cell.angle_gamma   90.00
#
_symmetry.space_group_name_H-M   'P 1'
#
loop_
_entity.id
_entity.type
_entity.pdbx_description
1 polymer ?
#
loop_
_entity_poly.entity_id
_entity_poly.type
_entity_poly.pdbx_seq_one_letter_code
_entity_poly.pdbx_strand_id
1 'polypeptide(L)'
;MKSIIHYLLFGCRRLLLPSALWVCLLLTIPWQAAAAPAPSDTMRVHAGLEEVFVDPLYYKVLEDSAGTLTLADVQQPARAAQFVRGDQVATNMEHPGAAYWLRLVVQAKGPLTQHWYLELFDSHTNDIRFYPFASGPQGMVHTGADYQLDSRRFPYKNFLFRLPLEANQTHTFYLRLTSNSKTSFISRLRTEQPLAVHFQTEYGLLGAFYGVLLIMVVYNLCLYLFIGEQTYLRYVLYVLSCSLVFLSEDGLGFQYLWPAFPILNQVVIACSPILLLLTFSYYARHFLDSPQRLPAYDAWVRRVVLVSAGVLLLDTIWLHSEWGFWLYLLPYGMIYYAAWQVWRHGFRPARFFLLAHALVAISVGFLILRKLGINTFTTTATVYSMNVAFVIEVVVLSYALGEKIKGIKDATIRAQDKLVKQLRKKHQAQDMLVEQLRQNQELKDQLNTELEDLVARRTKELHQQSETIAAQNRELLQANGLLALQSAAIEKLNLDLERDLHAAQTARVLSKEVDFGEFSQIYPDKDACLTYLANLKWADGYHCRKCGHEKYCDGREPHSRRCTKCRYVESATAYTLLQKCKFSIIKAFYAVFLIYTHKGSYSSQELSRVLDLRQGTCWSFSQKVTDAMRRRRLAADFDESEGWTHVLLDATVSNEEELVSEAEEVGARGK
;
A
#
# COMPACT_ATOMS: atom_id res chain seq x y z
N MET A 1 -42.06 13.03 8.42
CA MET A 1 -41.65 13.93 9.52
C MET A 1 -42.01 15.42 9.31
N LYS A 2 -42.77 15.81 8.27
CA LYS A 2 -43.17 17.23 8.04
C LYS A 2 -44.63 17.57 8.42
N SER A 3 -45.51 16.58 8.61
CA SER A 3 -46.94 16.83 8.92
C SER A 3 -47.24 17.03 10.42
N ILE A 4 -46.37 16.53 11.32
CA ILE A 4 -46.56 16.61 12.77
C ILE A 4 -46.14 18.00 13.33
N ILE A 5 -45.23 18.70 12.65
CA ILE A 5 -44.73 20.02 13.08
C ILE A 5 -45.76 21.13 12.79
N HIS A 6 -46.60 20.97 11.76
CA HIS A 6 -47.58 22.00 11.39
C HIS A 6 -48.80 22.05 12.31
N TYR A 7 -49.21 20.91 12.89
CA TYR A 7 -50.31 20.86 13.86
C TYR A 7 -49.93 21.37 15.26
N LEU A 8 -48.68 21.22 15.68
CA LEU A 8 -48.19 21.73 16.97
C LEU A 8 -48.03 23.26 16.99
N LEU A 9 -47.72 23.89 15.85
CA LEU A 9 -47.51 25.34 15.77
C LEU A 9 -48.81 26.17 15.74
N PHE A 10 -49.92 25.61 15.24
CA PHE A 10 -51.20 26.34 15.16
C PHE A 10 -52.10 26.18 16.39
N GLY A 11 -51.95 25.10 17.17
CA GLY A 11 -52.74 24.88 18.40
C GLY A 11 -52.36 25.79 19.57
N CYS A 12 -51.15 26.35 19.57
CA CYS A 12 -50.62 27.10 20.71
C CYS A 12 -51.04 28.59 20.73
N ARG A 13 -51.53 29.14 19.61
CA ARG A 13 -51.77 30.59 19.47
C ARG A 13 -53.10 31.09 20.05
N ARG A 14 -54.07 30.20 20.34
CA ARG A 14 -55.41 30.58 20.86
C ARG A 14 -55.60 30.42 22.37
N LEU A 15 -54.61 29.88 23.09
CA LEU A 15 -54.67 29.66 24.55
C LEU A 15 -53.70 30.54 25.37
N LEU A 16 -52.86 31.35 24.72
CA LEU A 16 -51.82 32.16 25.37
C LEU A 16 -52.24 33.60 25.74
N LEU A 17 -53.40 34.08 25.28
CA LEU A 17 -53.84 35.47 25.52
C LEU A 17 -54.56 35.70 26.87
N PRO A 18 -55.39 34.80 27.41
CA PRO A 18 -55.99 35.02 28.73
C PRO A 18 -55.07 34.58 29.91
N SER A 19 -54.03 33.78 29.65
CA SER A 19 -53.07 33.30 30.65
C SER A 19 -51.93 34.29 30.93
N ALA A 20 -51.54 35.11 29.95
CA ALA A 20 -50.52 36.16 30.13
C ALA A 20 -50.98 37.31 31.04
N LEU A 21 -52.28 37.63 31.06
CA LEU A 21 -52.85 38.68 31.92
C LEU A 21 -52.92 38.27 33.40
N TRP A 22 -53.12 36.98 33.69
CA TRP A 22 -53.07 36.47 35.07
C TRP A 22 -51.63 36.37 35.62
N VAL A 23 -50.65 36.09 34.76
CA VAL A 23 -49.23 36.08 35.15
C VAL A 23 -48.71 37.49 35.44
N CYS A 24 -49.17 38.52 34.70
CA CYS A 24 -48.80 39.91 34.98
C CYS A 24 -49.46 40.48 36.25
N LEU A 25 -50.67 40.02 36.64
CA LEU A 25 -51.34 40.50 37.87
C LEU A 25 -50.76 39.84 39.14
N LEU A 26 -50.25 38.61 39.05
CA LEU A 26 -49.52 37.94 40.15
C LEU A 26 -48.11 38.51 40.39
N LEU A 27 -47.59 39.33 39.48
CA LEU A 27 -46.26 39.97 39.57
C LEU A 27 -46.27 41.33 40.31
N THR A 28 -47.40 41.78 40.85
CA THR A 28 -47.51 43.07 41.58
C THR A 28 -47.97 42.93 43.03
N ILE A 29 -47.82 41.76 43.63
CA ILE A 29 -47.85 41.66 45.09
C ILE A 29 -46.46 42.07 45.58
N PRO A 30 -46.28 43.20 46.28
CA PRO A 30 -45.03 43.49 46.94
C PRO A 30 -44.88 42.42 48.02
N TRP A 31 -44.07 41.41 47.73
CA TRP A 31 -43.58 40.50 48.74
C TRP A 31 -42.72 41.40 49.64
N GLN A 32 -43.30 41.85 50.75
CA GLN A 32 -42.51 42.24 51.89
C GLN A 32 -41.80 40.96 52.32
N ALA A 33 -40.67 40.68 51.69
CA ALA A 33 -39.63 39.88 52.28
C ALA A 33 -39.32 40.62 53.58
N ALA A 34 -39.90 40.14 54.68
CA ALA A 34 -39.43 40.50 56.00
C ALA A 34 -37.91 40.39 55.90
N ALA A 35 -37.21 41.51 56.08
CA ALA A 35 -35.76 41.53 56.06
C ALA A 35 -35.34 40.48 57.09
N ALA A 36 -34.86 39.33 56.61
CA ALA A 36 -34.27 38.35 57.48
C ALA A 36 -33.19 39.11 58.25
N PRO A 37 -33.13 39.01 59.58
CA PRO A 37 -32.10 39.68 60.35
C PRO A 37 -30.76 39.36 59.71
N ALA A 38 -29.92 40.39 59.49
CA ALA A 38 -28.62 40.27 58.87
C ALA A 38 -27.96 38.96 59.36
N PRO A 39 -27.62 38.02 58.46
CA PRO A 39 -27.19 36.69 58.87
C PRO A 39 -26.02 36.87 59.83
N SER A 40 -26.21 36.39 61.06
CA SER A 40 -25.13 36.40 62.04
C SER A 40 -23.98 35.60 61.45
N ASP A 41 -22.77 36.18 61.41
CA ASP A 41 -21.52 35.52 60.99
C ASP A 41 -21.18 34.27 61.85
N THR A 42 -22.05 33.90 62.78
CA THR A 42 -21.97 32.76 63.67
C THR A 42 -22.84 31.62 63.15
N MET A 43 -22.20 30.52 62.81
CA MET A 43 -22.84 29.27 62.45
C MET A 43 -23.46 28.62 63.69
N ARG A 44 -24.73 28.21 63.62
CA ARG A 44 -25.44 27.61 64.77
C ARG A 44 -25.61 26.11 64.55
N VAL A 45 -25.19 25.36 65.54
CA VAL A 45 -25.20 23.89 65.52
C VAL A 45 -26.02 23.40 66.69
N HIS A 46 -26.91 22.43 66.48
CA HIS A 46 -27.80 21.87 67.50
C HIS A 46 -27.96 20.37 67.33
N ALA A 47 -28.48 19.67 68.35
CA ALA A 47 -28.59 18.21 68.36
C ALA A 47 -29.40 17.59 67.20
N GLY A 48 -30.34 18.34 66.59
CA GLY A 48 -31.11 17.88 65.42
C GLY A 48 -30.48 18.19 64.05
N LEU A 49 -29.31 18.85 64.02
CA LEU A 49 -28.55 19.08 62.78
C LEU A 49 -27.49 18.00 62.71
N GLU A 50 -27.42 17.30 61.58
CA GLU A 50 -26.47 16.20 61.40
C GLU A 50 -25.36 16.58 60.41
N GLU A 51 -25.70 17.34 59.37
CA GLU A 51 -24.74 17.92 58.44
C GLU A 51 -25.14 19.32 57.99
N VAL A 52 -24.15 20.14 57.65
CA VAL A 52 -24.36 21.49 57.13
C VAL A 52 -23.14 21.95 56.33
N PHE A 53 -23.40 22.46 55.12
CA PHE A 53 -22.36 23.07 54.29
C PHE A 53 -21.93 24.40 54.88
N VAL A 54 -20.62 24.65 54.96
CA VAL A 54 -20.11 25.94 55.45
C VAL A 54 -20.17 26.93 54.29
N ASP A 55 -21.32 27.57 54.17
CA ASP A 55 -21.54 28.62 53.17
C ASP A 55 -20.55 29.78 53.37
N PRO A 56 -20.08 30.45 52.30
CA PRO A 56 -19.24 31.66 52.37
C PRO A 56 -19.76 32.76 53.31
N LEU A 57 -21.07 32.76 53.61
CA LEU A 57 -21.70 33.63 54.61
C LEU A 57 -21.24 33.37 56.07
N TYR A 58 -20.72 32.18 56.40
CA TYR A 58 -20.42 31.76 57.77
C TYR A 58 -18.94 31.81 58.14
N TYR A 59 -18.05 32.18 57.21
CA TYR A 59 -16.63 32.35 57.50
C TYR A 59 -16.13 33.70 57.00
N LYS A 60 -15.04 34.15 57.63
CA LYS A 60 -14.29 35.33 57.17
C LYS A 60 -12.90 34.94 56.73
N VAL A 61 -12.41 35.61 55.70
CA VAL A 61 -11.11 35.39 55.07
C VAL A 61 -10.24 36.63 55.26
N LEU A 62 -8.98 36.40 55.57
CA LEU A 62 -7.92 37.40 55.52
C LEU A 62 -6.78 36.84 54.68
N GLU A 63 -6.42 37.53 53.60
CA GLU A 63 -5.26 37.19 52.80
C GLU A 63 -3.99 37.80 53.42
N ASP A 64 -2.99 36.95 53.64
CA ASP A 64 -1.64 37.28 54.06
C ASP A 64 -0.67 36.96 52.92
N SER A 65 -0.51 37.91 52.00
CA SER A 65 0.37 37.78 50.83
C SER A 65 1.86 37.64 51.22
N ALA A 66 2.25 38.08 52.42
CA ALA A 66 3.62 37.91 52.94
C ALA A 66 3.83 36.55 53.62
N GLY A 67 2.76 35.89 54.05
CA GLY A 67 2.78 34.60 54.74
C GLY A 67 3.36 34.63 56.16
N THR A 68 3.63 35.81 56.72
CA THR A 68 4.34 36.01 57.98
C THR A 68 3.43 36.13 59.21
N LEU A 69 2.13 36.31 59.04
CA LEU A 69 1.23 36.56 60.16
C LEU A 69 1.08 35.30 61.04
N THR A 70 1.07 35.52 62.36
CA THR A 70 0.81 34.48 63.36
C THR A 70 -0.62 34.59 63.91
N LEU A 71 -1.06 33.58 64.67
CA LEU A 71 -2.37 33.61 65.34
C LEU A 71 -2.53 34.86 66.23
N ALA A 72 -1.46 35.25 66.94
CA ALA A 72 -1.49 36.42 67.82
C ALA A 72 -1.69 37.72 67.02
N ASP A 73 -1.08 37.82 65.83
CA ASP A 73 -1.18 39.01 64.98
C ASP A 73 -2.58 39.16 64.38
N VAL A 74 -3.17 38.06 63.89
CA VAL A 74 -4.52 38.10 63.29
C VAL A 74 -5.64 38.34 64.32
N GLN A 75 -5.36 38.08 65.59
CA GLN A 75 -6.27 38.38 66.71
C GLN A 75 -6.23 39.84 67.16
N GLN A 76 -5.19 40.61 66.79
CA GLN A 76 -5.11 42.03 67.14
C GLN A 76 -6.29 42.80 66.53
N PRO A 77 -6.88 43.78 67.24
CA PRO A 77 -8.08 44.49 66.77
C PRO A 77 -7.94 45.09 65.36
N ALA A 78 -6.77 45.63 65.04
CA ALA A 78 -6.47 46.22 63.73
C ALA A 78 -6.51 45.20 62.58
N ARG A 79 -6.05 43.96 62.81
CA ARG A 79 -6.03 42.88 61.82
C ARG A 79 -7.34 42.09 61.83
N ALA A 80 -7.96 41.91 62.99
CA ALA A 80 -9.27 41.29 63.13
C ALA A 80 -10.36 42.02 62.35
N ALA A 81 -10.22 43.35 62.17
CA ALA A 81 -11.11 44.18 61.35
C ALA A 81 -10.90 44.02 59.84
N GLN A 82 -9.76 43.49 59.40
CA GLN A 82 -9.44 43.27 57.97
C GLN A 82 -10.03 41.96 57.43
N PHE A 83 -10.59 41.12 58.30
CA PHE A 83 -11.29 39.91 57.88
C PHE A 83 -12.57 40.26 57.11
N VAL A 84 -12.59 39.89 55.83
CA VAL A 84 -13.73 40.08 54.93
C VAL A 84 -14.59 38.83 54.93
N ARG A 85 -15.91 38.94 54.81
CA ARG A 85 -16.78 37.76 54.72
C ARG A 85 -16.54 37.00 53.42
N GLY A 86 -16.67 35.67 53.47
CA GLY A 86 -16.38 34.79 52.33
C GLY A 86 -17.28 35.00 51.12
N ASP A 87 -18.49 35.56 51.29
CA ASP A 87 -19.41 35.92 50.19
C ASP A 87 -18.97 37.17 49.41
N GLN A 88 -18.10 38.00 50.01
CA GLN A 88 -17.61 39.25 49.42
C GLN A 88 -16.25 39.10 48.73
N VAL A 89 -15.60 37.96 48.90
CA VAL A 89 -14.32 37.61 48.28
C VAL A 89 -14.54 36.39 47.39
N ALA A 90 -13.68 36.19 46.39
CA ALA A 90 -13.68 34.92 45.69
C ALA A 90 -13.51 33.78 46.72
N THR A 91 -14.36 32.76 46.61
CA THR A 91 -14.30 31.55 47.45
C THR A 91 -13.07 30.68 47.16
N ASN A 92 -12.24 31.12 46.22
CA ASN A 92 -11.02 30.47 45.77
C ASN A 92 -9.80 31.26 46.24
N MET A 93 -8.71 30.55 46.53
CA MET A 93 -7.37 31.13 46.72
C MET A 93 -6.90 31.72 45.39
N GLU A 94 -6.99 33.04 45.24
CA GLU A 94 -6.66 33.72 43.99
C GLU A 94 -5.15 33.86 43.77
N HIS A 95 -4.37 33.96 44.86
CA HIS A 95 -2.92 34.16 44.84
C HIS A 95 -2.18 32.89 45.31
N PRO A 96 -1.65 32.07 44.39
CA PRO A 96 -0.83 30.91 44.73
C PRO A 96 0.39 31.33 45.57
N GLY A 97 0.66 30.58 46.64
CA GLY A 97 1.76 30.84 47.58
C GLY A 97 1.43 31.82 48.73
N ALA A 98 0.32 32.57 48.65
CA ALA A 98 -0.14 33.40 49.76
C ALA A 98 -0.76 32.54 50.87
N ALA A 99 -0.69 33.04 52.12
CA ALA A 99 -1.37 32.42 53.24
C ALA A 99 -2.77 33.00 53.42
N TYR A 100 -3.78 32.15 53.54
CA TYR A 100 -5.15 32.56 53.77
C TYR A 100 -5.58 32.15 55.17
N TRP A 101 -6.02 33.13 55.95
CA TRP A 101 -6.57 32.93 57.28
C TRP A 101 -8.09 32.89 57.22
N LEU A 102 -8.66 31.76 57.60
CA LEU A 102 -10.10 31.58 57.76
C LEU A 102 -10.46 31.69 59.23
N ARG A 103 -11.49 32.49 59.53
CA ARG A 103 -12.11 32.60 60.85
C ARG A 103 -13.52 32.05 60.77
N LEU A 104 -13.78 31.00 61.54
CA LEU A 104 -15.08 30.34 61.64
C LEU A 104 -15.61 30.47 63.08
N VAL A 105 -16.83 30.99 63.25
CA VAL A 105 -17.46 31.12 64.57
C VAL A 105 -18.64 30.16 64.64
N VAL A 106 -18.59 29.22 65.60
CA VAL A 106 -19.62 28.18 65.76
C VAL A 106 -20.23 28.29 67.16
N GLN A 107 -21.56 28.40 67.21
CA GLN A 107 -22.35 28.39 68.44
C GLN A 107 -23.07 27.04 68.56
N ALA A 108 -22.75 26.29 69.62
CA ALA A 108 -23.46 25.07 69.97
C ALA A 108 -24.72 25.42 70.79
N LYS A 109 -25.90 25.00 70.32
CA LYS A 109 -27.18 25.19 71.02
C LYS A 109 -27.68 23.85 71.57
N GLY A 110 -27.78 23.77 72.89
CA GLY A 110 -28.19 22.57 73.61
C GLY A 110 -27.06 21.56 73.83
N PRO A 111 -27.35 20.45 74.54
CA PRO A 111 -26.40 19.37 74.74
C PRO A 111 -26.08 18.68 73.42
N LEU A 112 -24.81 18.68 73.02
CA LEU A 112 -24.34 17.95 71.84
C LEU A 112 -24.12 16.48 72.23
N THR A 113 -24.84 15.57 71.59
CA THR A 113 -24.74 14.12 71.83
C THR A 113 -23.65 13.45 70.99
N GLN A 114 -23.11 14.14 69.99
CA GLN A 114 -22.11 13.64 69.06
C GLN A 114 -20.99 14.67 68.86
N HIS A 115 -19.81 14.19 68.48
CA HIS A 115 -18.71 15.05 68.09
C HIS A 115 -18.92 15.59 66.68
N TRP A 116 -18.48 16.84 66.48
CA TRP A 116 -18.54 17.52 65.20
C TRP A 116 -17.17 17.55 64.55
N TYR A 117 -17.19 17.38 63.23
CA TYR A 117 -15.99 17.41 62.40
C TYR A 117 -16.16 18.43 61.28
N LEU A 118 -15.12 19.22 61.06
CA LEU A 118 -14.95 20.09 59.90
C LEU A 118 -14.17 19.30 58.85
N GLU A 119 -14.81 19.03 57.73
CA GLU A 119 -14.20 18.43 56.55
C GLU A 119 -13.90 19.53 55.53
N LEU A 120 -12.66 19.63 55.08
CA LEU A 120 -12.26 20.45 53.93
C LEU A 120 -12.17 19.55 52.70
N PHE A 121 -12.97 19.79 51.66
CA PHE A 121 -12.99 18.99 50.43
C PHE A 121 -11.83 19.36 49.49
N ASP A 122 -10.61 19.21 49.99
CA ASP A 122 -9.38 19.34 49.23
C ASP A 122 -8.37 18.31 49.75
N SER A 123 -7.57 17.74 48.85
CA SER A 123 -6.49 16.81 49.18
C SER A 123 -5.10 17.38 48.86
N HIS A 124 -5.04 18.53 48.18
CA HIS A 124 -3.83 19.09 47.57
C HIS A 124 -3.30 20.34 48.26
N THR A 125 -4.02 20.95 49.21
CA THR A 125 -3.52 22.10 49.99
C THR A 125 -2.18 21.78 50.65
N ASN A 126 -1.15 22.58 50.38
CA ASN A 126 0.25 22.34 50.77
C ASN A 126 0.47 22.34 52.29
N ASP A 127 0.05 23.40 52.99
CA ASP A 127 0.21 23.55 54.44
C ASP A 127 -1.06 24.13 55.09
N ILE A 128 -1.52 23.43 56.13
CA ILE A 128 -2.73 23.71 56.90
C ILE A 128 -2.38 23.73 58.39
N ARG A 129 -2.76 24.83 59.05
CA ARG A 129 -2.67 24.95 60.50
C ARG A 129 -4.05 25.23 61.07
N PHE A 130 -4.57 24.30 61.85
CA PHE A 130 -5.86 24.42 62.52
C PHE A 130 -5.65 24.79 63.99
N TYR A 131 -6.28 25.87 64.41
CA TYR A 131 -6.26 26.37 65.79
C TYR A 131 -7.63 26.10 66.45
N PRO A 132 -7.75 25.03 67.27
CA PRO A 132 -9.01 24.66 67.91
C PRO A 132 -9.43 25.61 69.04
N PHE A 133 -8.50 26.39 69.59
CA PHE A 133 -8.75 27.29 70.70
C PHE A 133 -8.28 28.71 70.36
N ALA A 134 -9.09 29.71 70.72
CA ALA A 134 -8.72 31.11 70.55
C ALA A 134 -7.63 31.58 71.53
N SER A 135 -7.39 30.83 72.61
CA SER A 135 -6.45 31.17 73.69
C SER A 135 -4.97 30.98 73.33
N GLY A 136 -4.64 30.38 72.17
CA GLY A 136 -3.26 30.26 71.70
C GLY A 136 -2.98 29.01 70.85
N PRO A 137 -1.71 28.73 70.54
CA PRO A 137 -1.30 27.59 69.69
C PRO A 137 -1.40 26.22 70.38
N GLN A 138 -1.88 26.14 71.63
CA GLN A 138 -2.07 24.87 72.32
C GLN A 138 -3.11 24.01 71.59
N GLY A 139 -2.77 22.75 71.31
CA GLY A 139 -3.62 21.85 70.53
C GLY A 139 -3.69 22.17 69.04
N MET A 140 -2.83 23.06 68.52
CA MET A 140 -2.73 23.34 67.08
C MET A 140 -2.38 22.07 66.31
N VAL A 141 -3.13 21.81 65.23
CA VAL A 141 -2.88 20.69 64.33
C VAL A 141 -2.21 21.23 63.08
N HIS A 142 -1.02 20.70 62.78
CA HIS A 142 -0.23 21.05 61.61
C HIS A 142 -0.21 19.87 60.64
N THR A 143 -0.71 20.08 59.43
CA THR A 143 -0.84 19.04 58.41
C THR A 143 -0.81 19.67 57.02
N GLY A 144 -0.75 18.86 55.96
CA GLY A 144 -0.87 19.36 54.59
C GLY A 144 -0.48 18.29 53.56
N ALA A 145 -0.45 18.65 52.29
CA ALA A 145 0.05 17.80 51.21
C ALA A 145 1.60 17.73 51.18
N ASP A 146 2.28 18.68 51.83
CA ASP A 146 3.76 18.71 51.91
C ASP A 146 4.31 17.84 53.04
N TYR A 147 3.44 17.35 53.92
CA TYR A 147 3.77 16.53 55.08
C TYR A 147 3.32 15.09 54.86
N GLN A 148 3.94 14.16 55.58
CA GLN A 148 3.55 12.74 55.57
C GLN A 148 2.10 12.57 56.02
N LEU A 149 1.42 11.54 55.53
CA LEU A 149 0.02 11.29 55.87
C LEU A 149 -0.21 11.18 57.38
N ASP A 150 0.75 10.65 58.13
CA ASP A 150 0.68 10.48 59.60
C ASP A 150 0.59 11.81 60.37
N SER A 151 0.92 12.94 59.73
CA SER A 151 0.64 14.28 60.30
C SER A 151 -0.87 14.57 60.41
N ARG A 152 -1.69 13.89 59.58
CA ARG A 152 -3.15 13.94 59.67
C ARG A 152 -3.60 13.07 60.83
N ARG A 153 -4.23 13.69 61.84
CA ARG A 153 -4.84 12.97 62.98
C ARG A 153 -5.81 11.87 62.54
N PHE A 154 -6.51 12.10 61.42
CA PHE A 154 -7.32 11.09 60.76
C PHE A 154 -6.71 10.83 59.37
N PRO A 155 -6.20 9.62 59.09
CA PRO A 155 -5.58 9.28 57.80
C PRO A 155 -6.65 9.13 56.72
N TYR A 156 -7.24 10.25 56.34
CA TYR A 156 -8.29 10.40 55.34
C TYR A 156 -7.76 11.18 54.14
N LYS A 157 -8.30 10.90 52.94
CA LYS A 157 -7.90 11.56 51.68
C LYS A 157 -8.06 13.09 51.73
N ASN A 158 -9.12 13.57 52.36
CA ASN A 158 -9.37 14.99 52.62
C ASN A 158 -8.90 15.38 54.02
N PHE A 159 -8.92 16.67 54.35
CA PHE A 159 -8.56 17.14 55.69
C PHE A 159 -9.78 17.14 56.63
N LEU A 160 -9.64 16.50 57.79
CA LEU A 160 -10.69 16.36 58.78
C LEU A 160 -10.22 16.87 60.15
N PHE A 161 -10.95 17.83 60.72
CA PHE A 161 -10.65 18.42 62.02
C PHE A 161 -11.81 18.24 62.99
N ARG A 162 -11.53 17.70 64.18
CA ARG A 162 -12.53 17.59 65.26
C ARG A 162 -12.70 18.96 65.92
N LEU A 163 -13.94 19.45 66.05
CA LEU A 163 -14.23 20.69 66.76
C LEU A 163 -14.55 20.39 68.24
N PRO A 164 -13.78 20.92 69.20
CA PRO A 164 -14.10 20.82 70.62
C PRO A 164 -15.22 21.80 70.98
N LEU A 165 -16.47 21.45 70.63
CA LEU A 165 -17.65 22.25 70.95
C LEU A 165 -18.21 21.88 72.33
N GLU A 166 -18.41 22.88 73.18
CA GLU A 166 -19.09 22.76 74.46
C GLU A 166 -20.54 23.24 74.36
N ALA A 167 -21.44 22.59 75.11
CA ALA A 167 -22.87 22.89 75.07
C ALA A 167 -23.14 24.35 75.47
N ASN A 168 -23.98 25.04 74.69
CA ASN A 168 -24.37 26.44 74.89
C ASN A 168 -23.23 27.47 74.83
N GLN A 169 -22.05 27.09 74.32
CA GLN A 169 -20.93 28.00 74.13
C GLN A 169 -20.71 28.39 72.67
N THR A 170 -20.01 29.50 72.48
CA THR A 170 -19.56 29.97 71.16
C THR A 170 -18.05 29.84 71.06
N HIS A 171 -17.59 29.07 70.09
CA HIS A 171 -16.17 28.84 69.82
C HIS A 171 -15.76 29.54 68.53
N THR A 172 -14.56 30.11 68.54
CA THR A 172 -13.94 30.70 67.34
C THR A 172 -12.75 29.85 66.94
N PHE A 173 -12.75 29.40 65.69
CA PHE A 173 -11.71 28.58 65.10
C PHE A 173 -10.97 29.39 64.04
N TYR A 174 -9.66 29.18 63.95
CA TYR A 174 -8.82 29.75 62.91
C TYR A 174 -8.17 28.65 62.09
N LEU A 175 -8.16 28.80 60.77
CA LEU A 175 -7.39 27.96 59.86
C LEU A 175 -6.45 28.85 59.07
N ARG A 176 -5.17 28.48 59.00
CA ARG A 176 -4.22 29.06 58.06
C ARG A 176 -3.97 28.05 56.95
N LEU A 177 -4.22 28.45 55.72
CA LEU A 177 -4.11 27.61 54.53
C LEU A 177 -3.12 28.24 53.56
N THR A 178 -2.21 27.44 53.02
CA THR A 178 -1.27 27.86 51.97
C THR A 178 -1.29 26.81 50.87
N SER A 179 -1.39 27.27 49.63
CA SER A 179 -1.48 26.42 48.44
C SER A 179 -0.73 27.05 47.28
N ASN A 180 0.02 26.23 46.55
CA ASN A 180 0.73 26.62 45.32
C ASN A 180 -0.18 26.51 44.08
N SER A 181 -1.41 26.07 44.25
CA SER A 181 -2.46 26.02 43.23
C SER A 181 -3.71 26.77 43.71
N LYS A 182 -4.53 27.26 42.78
CA LYS A 182 -5.82 27.85 43.14
C LYS A 182 -6.77 26.76 43.62
N THR A 183 -7.10 26.78 44.90
CA THR A 183 -8.04 25.84 45.52
C THR A 183 -9.23 26.60 46.12
N SER A 184 -10.38 25.94 46.16
CA SER A 184 -11.61 26.50 46.73
C SER A 184 -11.76 26.10 48.19
N PHE A 185 -12.26 27.02 49.02
CA PHE A 185 -12.58 26.73 50.42
C PHE A 185 -13.96 26.08 50.56
N ILE A 186 -14.08 24.85 50.06
CA ILE A 186 -15.30 24.06 50.17
C ILE A 186 -15.20 23.22 51.43
N SER A 187 -16.06 23.47 52.41
CA SER A 187 -16.05 22.74 53.67
C SER A 187 -17.44 22.39 54.17
N ARG A 188 -17.52 21.35 54.99
CA ARG A 188 -18.78 20.89 55.59
C ARG A 188 -18.57 20.48 57.03
N LEU A 189 -19.54 20.82 57.86
CA LEU A 189 -19.63 20.34 59.23
C LEU A 189 -20.52 19.10 59.26
N ARG A 190 -20.03 18.00 59.85
CA ARG A 190 -20.78 16.75 60.01
C ARG A 190 -20.60 16.17 61.41
N THR A 191 -21.63 15.51 61.90
CA THR A 191 -21.50 14.62 63.07
C THR A 191 -20.95 13.25 62.68
N GLU A 192 -20.58 12.44 63.68
CA GLU A 192 -19.92 11.13 63.47
C GLU A 192 -20.73 10.15 62.60
N GLN A 193 -22.05 10.06 62.81
CA GLN A 193 -22.90 9.10 62.11
C GLN A 193 -23.01 9.39 60.59
N PRO A 194 -23.44 10.59 60.15
CA PRO A 194 -23.44 10.96 58.73
C PRO A 194 -22.06 10.89 58.09
N LEU A 195 -21.00 11.24 58.82
CA LEU A 195 -19.63 11.16 58.32
C LEU A 195 -19.23 9.71 58.03
N ALA A 196 -19.54 8.76 58.93
CA ALA A 196 -19.27 7.35 58.72
C ALA A 196 -20.04 6.77 57.52
N VAL A 197 -21.31 7.12 57.37
CA VAL A 197 -22.13 6.73 56.20
C VAL A 197 -21.56 7.32 54.91
N HIS A 198 -21.12 8.58 54.96
CA HIS A 198 -20.50 9.23 53.81
C HIS A 198 -19.21 8.53 53.40
N PHE A 199 -18.32 8.21 54.34
CA PHE A 199 -17.12 7.43 54.05
C PHE A 199 -17.47 6.07 53.43
N GLN A 200 -18.40 5.32 54.02
CA GLN A 200 -18.77 4.01 53.48
C GLN A 200 -19.30 4.09 52.04
N THR A 201 -20.15 5.07 51.74
CA THR A 201 -20.71 5.27 50.40
C THR A 201 -19.67 5.76 49.40
N GLU A 202 -18.85 6.73 49.79
CA GLU A 202 -17.78 7.29 48.94
C GLU A 202 -16.71 6.25 48.61
N TYR A 203 -16.14 5.57 49.60
CA TYR A 203 -15.15 4.52 49.37
C TYR A 203 -15.75 3.30 48.67
N GLY A 204 -17.03 2.99 48.90
CA GLY A 204 -17.73 1.93 48.15
C GLY A 204 -17.83 2.24 46.66
N LEU A 205 -18.20 3.47 46.31
CA LEU A 205 -18.29 3.92 44.91
C LEU A 205 -16.91 4.01 44.25
N LEU A 206 -15.91 4.57 44.95
CA LEU A 206 -14.53 4.65 44.45
C LEU A 206 -13.93 3.24 44.29
N GLY A 207 -14.16 2.35 45.25
CA GLY A 207 -13.73 0.94 45.16
C GLY A 207 -14.33 0.22 43.95
N ALA A 208 -15.62 0.42 43.67
CA ALA A 208 -16.26 -0.12 42.47
C ALA A 208 -15.65 0.48 41.18
N PHE A 209 -15.39 1.78 41.16
CA PHE A 209 -14.74 2.47 40.03
C PHE A 209 -13.36 1.88 39.72
N TYR A 210 -12.44 1.88 40.69
CA TYR A 210 -11.10 1.33 40.49
C TYR A 210 -11.11 -0.19 40.25
N GLY A 211 -12.08 -0.92 40.82
CA GLY A 211 -12.28 -2.35 40.56
C GLY A 211 -12.59 -2.63 39.09
N VAL A 212 -13.48 -1.88 38.45
CA VAL A 212 -13.76 -2.03 37.01
C VAL A 212 -12.54 -1.70 36.16
N LEU A 213 -11.78 -0.66 36.51
CA LEU A 213 -10.55 -0.32 35.80
C LEU A 213 -9.51 -1.43 35.91
N LEU A 214 -9.31 -1.99 37.10
CA LEU A 214 -8.40 -3.11 37.33
C LEU A 214 -8.81 -4.36 36.53
N ILE A 215 -10.10 -4.72 36.56
CA ILE A 215 -10.63 -5.84 35.75
C ILE A 215 -10.35 -5.60 34.27
N MET A 216 -10.55 -4.38 33.77
CA MET A 216 -10.31 -4.03 32.37
C MET A 216 -8.82 -4.09 32.01
N VAL A 217 -7.93 -3.65 32.90
CA VAL A 217 -6.48 -3.79 32.72
C VAL A 217 -6.07 -5.26 32.65
N VAL A 218 -6.49 -6.07 33.63
CA VAL A 218 -6.15 -7.51 33.67
C VAL A 218 -6.74 -8.24 32.46
N TYR A 219 -7.99 -7.97 32.11
CA TYR A 219 -8.66 -8.56 30.94
C TYR A 219 -7.89 -8.24 29.64
N ASN A 220 -7.56 -6.98 29.39
CA ASN A 220 -6.85 -6.58 28.18
C ASN A 220 -5.39 -7.06 28.18
N LEU A 221 -4.75 -7.20 29.34
CA LEU A 221 -3.42 -7.80 29.45
C LEU A 221 -3.45 -9.29 29.12
N CYS A 222 -4.45 -10.03 29.59
CA CYS A 222 -4.66 -11.43 29.19
C CYS A 222 -4.87 -11.52 27.67
N LEU A 223 -5.72 -10.65 27.09
CA LEU A 223 -5.91 -10.61 25.64
C LEU A 223 -4.61 -10.30 24.89
N TYR A 224 -3.76 -9.42 25.41
CA TYR A 224 -2.43 -9.20 24.85
C TYR A 224 -1.57 -10.48 24.86
N LEU A 225 -1.53 -11.22 25.97
CA LEU A 225 -0.75 -12.46 26.09
C LEU A 225 -1.27 -13.57 25.16
N PHE A 226 -2.58 -13.69 24.98
CA PHE A 226 -3.18 -14.73 24.12
C PHE A 226 -3.20 -14.36 22.63
N ILE A 227 -3.47 -13.10 22.29
CA ILE A 227 -3.63 -12.65 20.90
C ILE A 227 -2.30 -12.12 20.34
N GLY A 228 -1.40 -11.62 21.18
CA GLY A 228 -0.10 -11.06 20.78
C GLY A 228 -0.17 -9.66 20.18
N GLU A 229 -1.36 -9.06 20.10
CA GLU A 229 -1.58 -7.77 19.44
C GLU A 229 -1.21 -6.59 20.34
N GLN A 230 -0.21 -5.81 19.93
CA GLN A 230 0.33 -4.71 20.74
C GLN A 230 -0.69 -3.61 21.09
N THR A 231 -1.78 -3.49 20.33
CA THR A 231 -2.83 -2.48 20.59
C THR A 231 -3.44 -2.65 21.99
N TYR A 232 -3.55 -3.88 22.51
CA TYR A 232 -4.01 -4.16 23.88
C TYR A 232 -3.06 -3.59 24.93
N LEU A 233 -1.75 -3.76 24.76
CA LEU A 233 -0.76 -3.23 25.70
C LEU A 233 -0.80 -1.69 25.74
N ARG A 234 -1.00 -1.05 24.58
CA ARG A 234 -1.17 0.41 24.49
C ARG A 234 -2.42 0.89 25.21
N TYR A 235 -3.52 0.15 25.08
CA TYR A 235 -4.75 0.41 25.82
C TYR A 235 -4.55 0.27 27.34
N VAL A 236 -3.87 -0.78 27.78
CA VAL A 236 -3.55 -0.97 29.21
C VAL A 236 -2.73 0.20 29.75
N LEU A 237 -1.71 0.66 29.01
CA LEU A 237 -0.91 1.81 29.41
C LEU A 237 -1.74 3.10 29.51
N TYR A 238 -2.69 3.31 28.58
CA TYR A 238 -3.65 4.40 28.63
C TYR A 238 -4.52 4.33 29.89
N VAL A 239 -5.17 3.18 30.14
CA VAL A 239 -6.06 3.02 31.31
C VAL A 239 -5.27 3.19 32.61
N LEU A 240 -4.07 2.63 32.72
CA LEU A 240 -3.22 2.80 33.91
C LEU A 240 -2.81 4.26 34.15
N SER A 241 -2.43 5.00 33.09
CA SER A 241 -2.12 6.41 33.24
C SER A 241 -3.33 7.24 33.66
N CYS A 242 -4.52 6.89 33.18
CA CYS A 242 -5.75 7.55 33.59
C CYS A 242 -6.12 7.21 35.04
N SER A 243 -6.02 5.93 35.43
CA SER A 243 -6.17 5.51 36.81
C SER A 243 -5.22 6.27 37.73
N LEU A 244 -3.98 6.50 37.31
CA LEU A 244 -3.00 7.27 38.08
C LEU A 244 -3.45 8.73 38.29
N VAL A 245 -3.99 9.38 37.26
CA VAL A 245 -4.55 10.75 37.36
C VAL A 245 -5.69 10.78 38.38
N PHE A 246 -6.68 9.90 38.25
CA PHE A 246 -7.80 9.86 39.20
C PHE A 246 -7.34 9.57 40.63
N LEU A 247 -6.37 8.65 40.79
CA LEU A 247 -5.86 8.26 42.09
C LEU A 247 -5.09 9.40 42.79
N SER A 248 -4.41 10.26 42.02
CA SER A 248 -3.78 11.47 42.54
C SER A 248 -4.76 12.62 42.78
N GLU A 249 -5.78 12.78 41.93
CA GLU A 249 -6.82 13.80 42.08
C GLU A 249 -7.74 13.51 43.27
N ASP A 250 -8.14 12.25 43.47
CA ASP A 250 -8.96 11.84 44.60
C ASP A 250 -8.18 11.81 45.93
N GLY A 251 -6.85 11.91 45.91
CA GLY A 251 -5.98 11.80 47.10
C GLY A 251 -5.79 10.37 47.63
N LEU A 252 -6.44 9.38 47.03
CA LEU A 252 -6.35 7.96 47.43
C LEU A 252 -4.95 7.37 47.21
N GLY A 253 -4.22 7.85 46.20
CA GLY A 253 -2.85 7.42 45.93
C GLY A 253 -1.91 7.76 47.08
N PHE A 254 -2.03 8.97 47.61
CA PHE A 254 -1.29 9.38 48.79
C PHE A 254 -1.71 8.58 50.02
N GLN A 255 -3.00 8.31 50.19
CA GLN A 255 -3.49 7.55 51.34
C GLN A 255 -3.01 6.08 51.37
N TYR A 256 -3.00 5.39 50.22
CA TYR A 256 -2.77 3.93 50.19
C TYR A 256 -1.45 3.47 49.56
N LEU A 257 -0.89 4.20 48.60
CA LEU A 257 0.25 3.71 47.80
C LEU A 257 1.58 4.38 48.19
N TRP A 258 1.58 5.67 48.50
CA TRP A 258 2.81 6.42 48.85
C TRP A 258 2.65 7.41 50.03
N PRO A 259 2.06 7.01 51.18
CA PRO A 259 1.76 7.91 52.29
C PRO A 259 2.99 8.56 52.95
N ALA A 260 4.15 7.91 52.85
CA ALA A 260 5.41 8.37 53.41
C ALA A 260 6.17 9.36 52.51
N PHE A 261 5.74 9.55 51.25
CA PHE A 261 6.50 10.30 50.24
C PHE A 261 5.71 11.49 49.66
N PRO A 262 5.64 12.64 50.36
CA PRO A 262 4.95 13.85 49.89
C PRO A 262 5.47 14.39 48.55
N ILE A 263 6.80 14.34 48.35
CA ILE A 263 7.43 14.80 47.10
C ILE A 263 6.95 13.95 45.92
N LEU A 264 6.83 12.63 46.10
CA LEU A 264 6.30 11.75 45.06
C LEU A 264 4.85 12.11 44.74
N ASN A 265 4.04 12.45 45.74
CA ASN A 265 2.67 12.88 45.53
C ASN A 265 2.58 14.11 44.60
N GLN A 266 3.36 15.15 44.89
CA GLN A 266 3.41 16.36 44.04
C GLN A 266 3.86 16.06 42.61
N VAL A 267 4.89 15.22 42.45
CA VAL A 267 5.38 14.80 41.13
C VAL A 267 4.31 14.02 40.37
N VAL A 268 3.60 13.10 41.02
CA VAL A 268 2.52 12.32 40.38
C VAL A 268 1.37 13.21 39.97
N ILE A 269 0.95 14.16 40.81
CA ILE A 269 -0.10 15.14 40.47
C ILE A 269 0.29 15.96 39.24
N ALA A 270 1.54 16.46 39.18
CA ALA A 270 2.00 17.26 38.05
C ALA A 270 2.22 16.46 36.76
N CYS A 271 2.79 15.24 36.87
CA CYS A 271 3.20 14.46 35.71
C CYS A 271 2.13 13.51 35.17
N SER A 272 1.20 13.03 36.00
CA SER A 272 0.20 12.04 35.56
C SER A 272 -0.71 12.53 34.43
N PRO A 273 -1.17 13.81 34.37
CA PRO A 273 -1.98 14.27 33.26
C PRO A 273 -1.18 14.39 31.96
N ILE A 274 0.11 14.73 32.04
CA ILE A 274 1.03 14.74 30.89
C ILE A 274 1.23 13.31 30.36
N LEU A 275 1.45 12.35 31.27
CA LEU A 275 1.54 10.94 30.93
C LEU A 275 0.25 10.47 30.24
N LEU A 276 -0.93 10.82 30.78
CA LEU A 276 -2.22 10.51 30.18
C LEU A 276 -2.35 11.07 28.76
N LEU A 277 -1.95 12.32 28.52
CA LEU A 277 -1.96 12.92 27.18
C LEU A 277 -1.12 12.11 26.18
N LEU A 278 0.10 11.72 26.60
CA LEU A 278 1.03 10.96 25.76
C LEU A 278 0.52 9.55 25.47
N THR A 279 0.06 8.82 26.48
CA THR A 279 -0.44 7.45 26.36
C THR A 279 -1.76 7.40 25.59
N PHE A 280 -2.67 8.35 25.84
CA PHE A 280 -3.92 8.49 25.10
C PHE A 280 -3.67 8.75 23.62
N SER A 281 -2.81 9.73 23.30
CA SER A 281 -2.45 10.02 21.90
C SER A 281 -1.81 8.81 21.23
N TYR A 282 -0.88 8.15 21.92
CA TYR A 282 -0.20 6.96 21.40
C TYR A 282 -1.18 5.81 21.15
N TYR A 283 -2.10 5.54 22.08
CA TYR A 283 -3.15 4.54 21.92
C TYR A 283 -4.10 4.89 20.77
N ALA A 284 -4.68 6.09 20.77
CA ALA A 284 -5.70 6.51 19.80
C ALA A 284 -5.18 6.47 18.36
N ARG A 285 -3.95 6.95 18.12
CA ARG A 285 -3.34 6.95 16.79
C ARG A 285 -3.16 5.54 16.23
N HIS A 286 -2.76 4.58 17.07
CA HIS A 286 -2.62 3.18 16.67
C HIS A 286 -3.95 2.43 16.63
N PHE A 287 -4.91 2.77 17.49
CA PHE A 287 -6.26 2.20 17.43
C PHE A 287 -6.92 2.56 16.09
N LEU A 288 -6.76 3.80 15.64
CA LEU A 288 -7.33 4.30 14.39
C LEU A 288 -6.50 3.94 13.13
N ASP A 289 -5.32 3.32 13.29
CA ASP A 289 -4.33 3.14 12.22
C ASP A 289 -4.05 4.47 11.48
N SER A 290 -3.97 5.56 12.25
CA SER A 290 -3.85 6.93 11.73
C SER A 290 -2.58 7.16 10.90
N PRO A 291 -1.40 6.62 11.26
CA PRO A 291 -0.20 6.73 10.43
C PRO A 291 -0.38 6.13 9.02
N GLN A 292 -1.18 5.08 8.87
CA GLN A 292 -1.44 4.43 7.58
C GLN A 292 -2.57 5.12 6.79
N ARG A 293 -3.61 5.62 7.48
CA ARG A 293 -4.80 6.20 6.84
C ARG A 293 -4.69 7.71 6.58
N LEU A 294 -4.04 8.44 7.48
CA LEU A 294 -3.95 9.90 7.51
C LEU A 294 -2.52 10.37 7.86
N PRO A 295 -1.49 10.01 7.05
CA PRO A 295 -0.08 10.19 7.43
C PRO A 295 0.33 11.64 7.72
N ALA A 296 -0.13 12.60 6.90
CA ALA A 296 0.19 14.02 7.09
C ALA A 296 -0.47 14.60 8.36
N TYR A 297 -1.74 14.25 8.60
CA TYR A 297 -2.47 14.70 9.78
C TYR A 297 -1.92 14.06 11.06
N ASP A 298 -1.61 12.77 11.03
CA ASP A 298 -0.98 12.04 12.14
C ASP A 298 0.37 12.66 12.55
N ALA A 299 1.21 13.02 11.56
CA ALA A 299 2.46 13.69 11.82
C ALA A 299 2.26 15.06 12.50
N TRP A 300 1.23 15.80 12.10
CA TRP A 300 0.86 17.07 12.73
C TRP A 300 0.35 16.88 14.16
N VAL A 301 -0.57 15.94 14.38
CA VAL A 301 -1.06 15.56 15.72
C VAL A 301 0.08 15.19 16.65
N ARG A 302 1.04 14.39 16.19
CA ARG A 302 2.21 14.00 17.00
C ARG A 302 3.04 15.22 17.42
N ARG A 303 3.32 16.14 16.49
CA ARG A 303 4.09 17.36 16.80
C ARG A 303 3.37 18.21 17.82
N VAL A 304 2.07 18.43 17.61
CA VAL A 304 1.22 19.20 18.53
C VAL A 304 1.21 18.56 19.92
N VAL A 305 1.03 17.24 20.02
CA VAL A 305 1.04 16.53 21.31
C VAL A 305 2.39 16.67 22.02
N LEU A 306 3.50 16.53 21.30
CA LEU A 306 4.85 16.68 21.89
C LEU A 306 5.12 18.11 22.34
N VAL A 307 4.69 19.11 21.56
CA VAL A 307 4.79 20.52 21.92
C VAL A 307 3.91 20.81 23.14
N SER A 308 2.65 20.37 23.14
CA SER A 308 1.75 20.53 24.29
C SER A 308 2.34 19.88 25.54
N ALA A 309 2.86 18.65 25.45
CA ALA A 309 3.49 17.98 26.59
C ALA A 309 4.74 18.72 27.08
N GLY A 310 5.58 19.24 26.17
CA GLY A 310 6.74 20.05 26.54
C GLY A 310 6.36 21.37 27.20
N VAL A 311 5.35 22.08 26.67
CA VAL A 311 4.84 23.33 27.26
C VAL A 311 4.21 23.06 28.61
N LEU A 312 3.43 21.98 28.77
CA LEU A 312 2.85 21.58 30.05
C LEU A 312 3.94 21.22 31.07
N LEU A 313 5.02 20.57 30.65
CA LEU A 313 6.14 20.27 31.54
C LEU A 313 6.92 21.53 31.94
N LEU A 314 7.05 22.51 31.05
CA LEU A 314 7.60 23.83 31.40
C LEU A 314 6.65 24.59 32.31
N ASP A 315 5.35 24.48 32.09
CA ASP A 315 4.31 25.13 32.88
C ASP A 315 4.31 24.63 34.33
N THR A 316 4.38 23.31 34.52
CA THR A 316 4.42 22.70 35.85
C THR A 316 5.69 23.02 36.64
N ILE A 317 6.82 23.31 35.97
CA ILE A 317 8.08 23.59 36.66
C ILE A 317 8.27 25.11 36.87
N TRP A 318 7.88 25.96 35.90
CA TRP A 318 8.25 27.40 35.90
C TRP A 318 7.04 28.34 35.96
N LEU A 319 6.01 28.13 35.15
CA LEU A 319 5.01 29.18 34.86
C LEU A 319 3.78 29.12 35.77
N HIS A 320 3.42 27.94 36.30
CA HIS A 320 2.24 27.71 37.14
C HIS A 320 0.97 28.38 36.56
N SER A 321 0.78 28.27 35.24
CA SER A 321 -0.23 29.02 34.49
C SER A 321 -1.58 28.29 34.44
N GLU A 322 -2.67 29.04 34.46
CA GLU A 322 -4.02 28.46 34.35
C GLU A 322 -4.40 28.01 32.92
N TRP A 323 -3.54 28.32 31.95
CA TRP A 323 -3.78 28.01 30.55
C TRP A 323 -3.46 26.54 30.20
N GLY A 324 -2.81 25.80 31.10
CA GLY A 324 -2.46 24.40 30.90
C GLY A 324 -3.65 23.52 30.52
N PHE A 325 -4.84 23.76 31.09
CA PHE A 325 -6.05 23.02 30.76
C PHE A 325 -6.39 23.06 29.25
N TRP A 326 -6.21 24.21 28.59
CA TRP A 326 -6.51 24.38 27.17
C TRP A 326 -5.54 23.62 26.27
N LEU A 327 -4.30 23.37 26.73
CA LEU A 327 -3.29 22.60 26.01
C LEU A 327 -3.63 21.11 25.92
N TYR A 328 -4.50 20.59 26.79
CA TYR A 328 -5.05 19.22 26.70
C TYR A 328 -6.23 19.14 25.70
N LEU A 329 -7.07 20.18 25.63
CA LEU A 329 -8.25 20.20 24.77
C LEU A 329 -7.92 20.20 23.27
N LEU A 330 -6.85 20.89 22.87
CA LEU A 330 -6.48 21.01 21.46
C LEU A 330 -6.06 19.65 20.86
N PRO A 331 -5.11 18.88 21.44
CA PRO A 331 -4.80 17.52 21.00
C PRO A 331 -6.00 16.58 21.05
N TYR A 332 -6.83 16.68 22.09
CA TYR A 332 -8.03 15.87 22.24
C TYR A 332 -9.02 16.09 21.08
N GLY A 333 -9.32 17.35 20.76
CA GLY A 333 -10.18 17.71 19.64
C GLY A 333 -9.62 17.26 18.28
N MET A 334 -8.29 17.36 18.11
CA MET A 334 -7.62 16.88 16.90
C MET A 334 -7.71 15.35 16.73
N ILE A 335 -7.55 14.58 17.81
CA ILE A 335 -7.70 13.12 17.79
C ILE A 335 -9.16 12.75 17.52
N TYR A 336 -10.12 13.46 18.13
CA TYR A 336 -11.54 13.25 17.88
C TYR A 336 -11.90 13.51 16.41
N TYR A 337 -11.34 14.57 15.81
CA TYR A 337 -11.49 14.85 14.38
C TYR A 337 -10.87 13.75 13.50
N ALA A 338 -9.67 13.24 13.84
CA ALA A 338 -9.09 12.09 13.15
C ALA A 338 -10.00 10.86 13.22
N ALA A 339 -10.55 10.56 14.39
CA ALA A 339 -11.49 9.44 14.57
C ALA A 339 -12.72 9.60 13.68
N TRP A 340 -13.26 10.82 13.58
CA TRP A 340 -14.40 11.14 12.72
C TRP A 340 -14.08 11.00 11.23
N GLN A 341 -12.91 11.46 10.80
CA GLN A 341 -12.46 11.31 9.42
C GLN A 341 -12.24 9.84 9.05
N VAL A 342 -11.57 9.07 9.93
CA VAL A 342 -11.34 7.63 9.74
C VAL A 342 -12.67 6.84 9.70
N TRP A 343 -13.65 7.23 10.51
CA TRP A 343 -14.98 6.65 10.46
C TRP A 343 -15.69 6.93 9.12
N ARG A 344 -15.61 8.16 8.61
CA ARG A 344 -16.16 8.51 7.28
C ARG A 344 -15.50 7.75 6.14
N HIS A 345 -14.23 7.37 6.26
CA HIS A 345 -13.53 6.51 5.31
C HIS A 345 -13.82 5.01 5.48
N GLY A 346 -14.84 4.63 6.27
CA GLY A 346 -15.38 3.28 6.31
C GLY A 346 -14.80 2.35 7.39
N PHE A 347 -13.91 2.84 8.27
CA PHE A 347 -13.42 2.05 9.40
C PHE A 347 -14.48 1.97 10.50
N ARG A 348 -15.27 0.89 10.49
CA ARG A 348 -16.42 0.69 11.38
C ARG A 348 -16.08 0.78 12.88
N PRO A 349 -14.96 0.23 13.40
CA PRO A 349 -14.65 0.29 14.83
C PRO A 349 -14.48 1.72 15.39
N ALA A 350 -14.16 2.71 14.55
CA ALA A 350 -14.03 4.10 14.98
C ALA A 350 -15.32 4.72 15.54
N ARG A 351 -16.50 4.19 15.19
CA ARG A 351 -17.78 4.69 15.74
C ARG A 351 -17.89 4.50 17.25
N PHE A 352 -17.37 3.39 17.76
CA PHE A 352 -17.39 3.08 19.19
C PHE A 352 -16.37 3.93 19.94
N PHE A 353 -15.23 4.21 19.32
CA PHE A 353 -14.27 5.17 19.83
C PHE A 353 -14.89 6.58 19.95
N LEU A 354 -15.58 7.07 18.92
CA LEU A 354 -16.28 8.36 18.95
C LEU A 354 -17.36 8.41 20.04
N LEU A 355 -18.17 7.35 20.16
CA LEU A 355 -19.23 7.26 21.17
C LEU A 355 -18.65 7.33 22.59
N ALA A 356 -17.60 6.57 22.86
CA ALA A 356 -16.94 6.54 24.16
C ALA A 356 -16.41 7.94 24.54
N HIS A 357 -15.71 8.60 23.63
CA HIS A 357 -15.13 9.93 23.85
C HIS A 357 -16.17 11.07 23.87
N ALA A 358 -17.32 10.88 23.24
CA ALA A 358 -18.43 11.84 23.33
C ALA A 358 -18.98 11.91 24.77
N LEU A 359 -19.08 10.77 25.47
CA LEU A 359 -19.52 10.73 26.87
C LEU A 359 -18.55 11.44 27.81
N VAL A 360 -17.25 11.24 27.58
CA VAL A 360 -16.18 11.95 28.31
C VAL A 360 -16.24 13.45 28.01
N ALA A 361 -16.40 13.84 26.74
CA ALA A 361 -16.48 15.24 26.35
C ALA A 361 -17.68 15.96 27.00
N ILE A 362 -18.83 15.30 27.16
CA ILE A 362 -19.98 15.83 27.89
C ILE A 362 -19.61 16.08 29.37
N SER A 363 -18.91 15.14 30.00
CA SER A 363 -18.48 15.25 31.40
C SER A 363 -17.44 16.36 31.61
N VAL A 364 -16.48 16.49 30.69
CA VAL A 364 -15.52 17.61 30.66
C VAL A 364 -16.25 18.93 30.44
N GLY A 365 -17.33 18.94 29.65
CA GLY A 365 -18.24 20.08 29.50
C GLY A 365 -18.78 20.57 30.85
N PHE A 366 -19.29 19.67 31.70
CA PHE A 366 -19.75 20.04 33.05
C PHE A 366 -18.63 20.63 33.91
N LEU A 367 -17.41 20.08 33.81
CA LEU A 367 -16.24 20.62 34.52
C LEU A 367 -15.88 22.04 34.05
N ILE A 368 -15.96 22.31 32.76
CA ILE A 368 -15.73 23.65 32.18
C ILE A 368 -16.82 24.62 32.66
N LEU A 369 -18.10 24.22 32.62
CA LEU A 369 -19.19 25.06 33.12
C LEU A 369 -19.02 25.41 34.60
N ARG A 370 -18.54 24.44 35.41
CA ARG A 370 -18.21 24.66 36.83
C ARG A 370 -17.04 25.62 36.99
N LYS A 371 -15.97 25.49 36.18
CA LYS A 371 -14.84 26.44 36.18
C LYS A 371 -15.24 27.85 35.76
N LEU A 372 -16.26 28.00 34.91
CA LEU A 372 -16.83 29.29 34.52
C LEU A 372 -17.78 29.91 35.56
N GLY A 373 -17.98 29.25 36.72
CA GLY A 373 -18.79 29.79 37.81
C GLY A 373 -20.30 29.60 37.64
N ILE A 374 -20.75 28.72 36.74
CA ILE A 374 -22.18 28.42 36.56
C ILE A 374 -22.63 27.46 37.65
N ASN A 375 -23.14 28.02 38.75
CA ASN A 375 -23.49 27.31 39.99
C ASN A 375 -24.66 26.30 39.87
N THR A 376 -25.31 26.20 38.71
CA THR A 376 -26.40 25.23 38.47
C THR A 376 -25.90 23.77 38.43
N PHE A 377 -24.60 23.54 38.22
CA PHE A 377 -23.99 22.22 38.00
C PHE A 377 -22.91 21.88 39.05
N THR A 378 -23.18 22.17 40.32
CA THR A 378 -22.27 21.86 41.45
C THR A 378 -22.75 20.69 42.33
N THR A 379 -23.74 19.92 41.85
CA THR A 379 -24.28 18.78 42.60
C THR A 379 -23.30 17.60 42.64
N THR A 380 -23.38 16.76 43.67
CA THR A 380 -22.56 15.54 43.81
C THR A 380 -22.56 14.67 42.53
N ALA A 381 -23.69 14.61 41.82
CA ALA A 381 -23.81 13.88 40.56
C ALA A 381 -22.89 14.41 39.45
N THR A 382 -22.71 15.72 39.36
CA THR A 382 -21.80 16.36 38.37
C THR A 382 -20.33 16.20 38.74
N VAL A 383 -20.00 16.03 40.02
CA VAL A 383 -18.63 15.75 40.48
C VAL A 383 -18.23 14.33 40.06
N TYR A 384 -19.10 13.35 40.32
CA TYR A 384 -18.83 11.95 40.01
C TYR A 384 -19.21 11.54 38.57
N SER A 385 -19.76 12.44 37.75
CA SER A 385 -20.14 12.13 36.37
C SER A 385 -18.93 11.73 35.53
N MET A 386 -17.75 12.31 35.80
CA MET A 386 -16.52 11.98 35.08
C MET A 386 -16.10 10.53 35.33
N ASN A 387 -16.19 10.04 36.57
CA ASN A 387 -15.87 8.65 36.94
C ASN A 387 -16.80 7.67 36.20
N VAL A 388 -18.11 7.97 36.18
CA VAL A 388 -19.09 7.14 35.48
C VAL A 388 -18.85 7.13 33.96
N ALA A 389 -18.61 8.30 33.36
CA ALA A 389 -18.34 8.42 31.94
C ALA A 389 -17.08 7.63 31.55
N PHE A 390 -16.04 7.67 32.37
CA PHE A 390 -14.80 6.94 32.14
C PHE A 390 -14.99 5.41 32.25
N VAL A 391 -15.76 4.92 33.23
CA VAL A 391 -16.10 3.48 33.31
C VAL A 391 -16.78 3.01 32.03
N ILE A 392 -17.78 3.76 31.57
CA ILE A 392 -18.51 3.43 30.35
C ILE A 392 -17.56 3.49 29.15
N GLU A 393 -16.71 4.51 29.08
CA GLU A 393 -15.72 4.68 28.01
C GLU A 393 -14.78 3.47 27.93
N VAL A 394 -14.17 3.07 29.04
CA VAL A 394 -13.23 1.93 29.12
C VAL A 394 -13.91 0.64 28.65
N VAL A 395 -15.14 0.38 29.10
CA VAL A 395 -15.95 -0.78 28.66
C VAL A 395 -16.21 -0.74 27.15
N VAL A 396 -16.65 0.41 26.62
CA VAL A 396 -16.97 0.58 25.20
C VAL A 396 -15.72 0.46 24.33
N LEU A 397 -14.58 1.00 24.77
CA LEU A 397 -13.30 0.89 24.06
C LEU A 397 -12.75 -0.55 24.06
N SER A 398 -12.89 -1.27 25.18
CA SER A 398 -12.54 -2.69 25.26
C SER A 398 -13.35 -3.52 24.24
N TYR A 399 -14.65 -3.24 24.12
CA TYR A 399 -15.49 -3.85 23.08
C TYR A 399 -15.06 -3.45 21.66
N ALA A 400 -14.77 -2.16 21.43
CA ALA A 400 -14.33 -1.64 20.14
C ALA A 400 -13.03 -2.32 19.66
N LEU A 401 -12.13 -2.63 20.58
CA LEU A 401 -10.89 -3.35 20.30
C LEU A 401 -11.16 -4.80 19.87
N GLY A 402 -12.13 -5.46 20.51
CA GLY A 402 -12.63 -6.77 20.09
C GLY A 402 -13.19 -6.76 18.65
N GLU A 403 -13.99 -5.75 18.29
CA GLU A 403 -14.50 -5.60 16.92
C GLU A 403 -13.38 -5.34 15.91
N LYS A 404 -12.39 -4.50 16.26
CA LYS A 404 -11.21 -4.24 15.42
C LYS A 404 -10.47 -5.55 15.11
N ILE A 405 -10.17 -6.35 16.14
CA ILE A 405 -9.42 -7.59 15.96
C ILE A 405 -10.22 -8.65 15.21
N LYS A 406 -11.52 -8.77 15.49
CA LYS A 406 -12.39 -9.64 14.69
C LYS A 406 -12.33 -9.26 13.21
N GLY A 407 -12.38 -7.96 12.90
CA GLY A 407 -12.23 -7.46 11.54
C GLY A 407 -10.89 -7.81 10.88
N ILE A 408 -9.78 -7.66 11.62
CA ILE A 408 -8.43 -8.01 11.14
C ILE A 408 -8.31 -9.53 10.91
N LYS A 409 -8.80 -10.33 11.85
CA LYS A 409 -8.78 -11.80 11.76
C LYS A 409 -9.60 -12.29 10.57
N ASP A 410 -10.81 -11.77 10.38
CA ASP A 410 -11.66 -12.11 9.24
C ASP A 410 -11.03 -11.70 7.90
N ALA A 411 -10.33 -10.56 7.85
CA ALA A 411 -9.59 -10.13 6.66
C ALA A 411 -8.41 -11.06 6.35
N THR A 412 -7.67 -11.48 7.38
CA THR A 412 -6.54 -12.40 7.26
C THR A 412 -6.99 -13.78 6.77
N ILE A 413 -8.07 -14.33 7.35
CA ILE A 413 -8.67 -15.60 6.91
C ILE A 413 -9.10 -15.51 5.44
N ARG A 414 -9.78 -14.43 5.03
CA ARG A 414 -10.16 -14.22 3.62
C ARG A 414 -8.97 -14.10 2.68
N ALA A 415 -7.86 -13.51 3.13
CA ALA A 415 -6.64 -13.41 2.33
C ALA A 415 -5.98 -14.78 2.16
N GLN A 416 -5.88 -15.56 3.24
CA GLN A 416 -5.39 -16.94 3.21
C GLN A 416 -6.26 -17.83 2.30
N ASP A 417 -7.58 -17.73 2.37
CA ASP A 417 -8.49 -18.48 1.49
C ASP A 417 -8.27 -18.15 0.00
N LYS A 418 -8.02 -16.88 -0.34
CA LYS A 418 -7.71 -16.47 -1.71
C LYS A 418 -6.39 -17.08 -2.18
N LEU A 419 -5.36 -17.08 -1.34
CA LEU A 419 -4.07 -17.69 -1.65
C LEU A 419 -4.20 -19.21 -1.84
N VAL A 420 -4.94 -19.90 -0.96
CA VAL A 420 -5.22 -21.35 -1.11
C VAL A 420 -5.97 -21.63 -2.42
N LYS A 421 -6.95 -20.80 -2.80
CA LYS A 421 -7.65 -20.94 -4.10
C LYS A 421 -6.72 -20.71 -5.30
N GLN A 422 -5.81 -19.74 -5.22
CA GLN A 422 -4.82 -19.49 -6.28
C GLN A 422 -3.84 -20.66 -6.41
N LEU A 423 -3.35 -21.18 -5.28
CA LEU A 423 -2.47 -22.36 -5.26
C LEU A 423 -3.16 -23.58 -5.87
N ARG A 424 -4.43 -23.83 -5.52
CA ARG A 424 -5.22 -24.93 -6.12
C ARG A 424 -5.37 -24.81 -7.64
N LYS A 425 -5.67 -23.60 -8.16
CA LYS A 425 -5.75 -23.37 -9.61
C LYS A 425 -4.41 -23.61 -10.31
N LYS A 426 -3.31 -23.18 -9.68
CA LYS A 426 -1.97 -23.39 -10.24
C LYS A 426 -1.60 -24.87 -10.25
N HIS A 427 -1.91 -25.61 -9.18
CA HIS A 427 -1.76 -27.07 -9.13
C HIS A 427 -2.57 -27.76 -10.23
N GLN A 428 -3.84 -27.43 -10.39
CA GLN A 428 -4.69 -28.01 -11.44
C GLN A 428 -4.14 -27.75 -12.85
N ALA A 429 -3.65 -26.54 -13.12
CA ALA A 429 -3.02 -26.23 -14.42
C ALA A 429 -1.71 -27.00 -14.63
N GLN A 430 -0.93 -27.20 -13.56
CA GLN A 430 0.29 -28.00 -13.60
C GLN A 430 -0.01 -29.48 -13.85
N ASP A 431 -1.02 -30.04 -13.19
CA ASP A 431 -1.44 -31.42 -13.39
C ASP A 431 -1.95 -31.64 -14.82
N MET A 432 -2.74 -30.69 -15.36
CA MET A 432 -3.15 -30.72 -16.78
C MET A 432 -1.96 -30.66 -17.74
N LEU A 433 -0.93 -29.85 -17.44
CA LEU A 433 0.27 -29.77 -18.26
C LEU A 433 1.08 -31.08 -18.21
N VAL A 434 1.22 -31.68 -17.03
CA VAL A 434 1.88 -32.99 -16.87
C VAL A 434 1.15 -34.06 -17.67
N GLU A 435 -0.18 -34.07 -17.62
CA GLU A 435 -0.99 -35.01 -18.41
C GLU A 435 -0.83 -34.77 -19.92
N GLN A 436 -0.83 -33.51 -20.38
CA GLN A 436 -0.57 -33.19 -21.79
C GLN A 436 0.84 -33.59 -22.25
N LEU A 437 1.84 -33.43 -21.38
CA LEU A 437 3.21 -33.87 -21.67
C LEU A 437 3.28 -35.40 -21.77
N ARG A 438 2.61 -36.10 -20.86
CA ARG A 438 2.50 -37.57 -20.89
C ARG A 438 1.83 -38.05 -22.18
N GLN A 439 0.69 -37.46 -22.56
CA GLN A 439 0.00 -37.80 -23.81
C GLN A 439 0.87 -37.52 -25.05
N ASN A 440 1.61 -36.40 -25.06
CA ASN A 440 2.55 -36.11 -26.15
C ASN A 440 3.70 -37.11 -26.20
N GLN A 441 4.18 -37.58 -25.05
CA GLN A 441 5.25 -38.56 -24.99
C GLN A 441 4.76 -39.93 -25.47
N GLU A 442 3.60 -40.40 -25.02
CA GLU A 442 2.96 -41.63 -25.51
C GLU A 442 2.69 -41.57 -27.03
N LEU A 443 2.19 -40.43 -27.55
CA LEU A 443 1.96 -40.25 -28.99
C LEU A 443 3.27 -40.25 -29.78
N LYS A 444 4.34 -39.63 -29.26
CA LYS A 444 5.68 -39.67 -29.88
C LYS A 444 6.24 -41.08 -29.92
N ASP A 445 6.10 -41.84 -28.85
CA ASP A 445 6.59 -43.21 -28.76
C ASP A 445 5.81 -44.13 -29.73
N GLN A 446 4.49 -43.97 -29.81
CA GLN A 446 3.66 -44.65 -30.81
C GLN A 446 4.12 -44.32 -32.23
N LEU A 447 4.29 -43.03 -32.55
CA LEU A 447 4.70 -42.58 -33.88
C LEU A 447 6.09 -43.10 -34.23
N ASN A 448 7.05 -43.06 -33.30
CA ASN A 448 8.39 -43.60 -33.50
C ASN A 448 8.36 -45.10 -33.76
N THR A 449 7.56 -45.85 -32.99
CA THR A 449 7.42 -47.31 -33.17
C THR A 449 6.84 -47.63 -34.54
N GLU A 450 5.77 -46.94 -34.97
CA GLU A 450 5.20 -47.11 -36.32
C GLU A 450 6.21 -46.74 -37.42
N LEU A 451 6.99 -45.68 -37.20
CA LEU A 451 8.01 -45.23 -38.16
C LEU A 451 9.13 -46.26 -38.29
N GLU A 452 9.62 -46.81 -37.18
CA GLU A 452 10.62 -47.88 -37.15
C GLU A 452 10.11 -49.14 -37.87
N ASP A 453 8.86 -49.53 -37.61
CA ASP A 453 8.21 -50.67 -38.25
C ASP A 453 8.08 -50.46 -39.77
N LEU A 454 7.69 -49.25 -40.19
CA LEU A 454 7.58 -48.87 -41.60
C LEU A 454 8.95 -48.83 -42.28
N VAL A 455 9.96 -48.25 -41.63
CA VAL A 455 11.35 -48.22 -42.11
C VAL A 455 11.89 -49.64 -42.23
N ALA A 456 11.67 -50.51 -41.25
CA ALA A 456 12.11 -51.91 -41.30
C ALA A 456 11.46 -52.65 -42.47
N ARG A 457 10.15 -52.48 -42.70
CA ARG A 457 9.45 -53.05 -43.87
C ARG A 457 10.03 -52.53 -45.18
N ARG A 458 10.22 -51.21 -45.32
CA ARG A 458 10.80 -50.61 -46.52
C ARG A 458 12.23 -51.06 -46.77
N THR A 459 13.04 -51.19 -45.71
CA THR A 459 14.42 -51.65 -45.82
C THR A 459 14.45 -53.11 -46.27
N LYS A 460 13.54 -53.96 -45.76
CA LYS A 460 13.40 -55.35 -46.17
C LYS A 460 12.92 -55.48 -47.62
N GLU A 461 11.91 -54.71 -48.04
CA GLU A 461 11.45 -54.65 -49.43
C GLU A 461 12.57 -54.23 -50.37
N LEU A 462 13.31 -53.16 -50.04
CA LEU A 462 14.45 -52.70 -50.83
C LEU A 462 15.56 -53.75 -50.89
N HIS A 463 15.85 -54.45 -49.79
CA HIS A 463 16.87 -55.50 -49.78
C HIS A 463 16.44 -56.67 -50.66
N GLN A 464 15.18 -57.08 -50.59
CA GLN A 464 14.64 -58.15 -51.42
C GLN A 464 14.62 -57.76 -52.91
N GLN A 465 14.28 -56.51 -53.24
CA GLN A 465 14.40 -55.99 -54.60
C GLN A 465 15.86 -55.96 -55.07
N SER A 466 16.79 -55.53 -54.22
CA SER A 466 18.23 -55.53 -54.51
C SER A 466 18.75 -56.94 -54.76
N GLU A 467 18.34 -57.94 -53.96
CA GLU A 467 18.70 -59.34 -54.17
C GLU A 467 18.10 -59.89 -55.47
N THR A 468 16.85 -59.54 -55.77
CA THR A 468 16.19 -59.93 -57.02
C THR A 468 16.90 -59.34 -58.23
N ILE A 469 17.27 -58.05 -58.18
CA ILE A 469 18.07 -57.38 -59.21
C ILE A 469 19.45 -58.04 -59.33
N ALA A 470 20.09 -58.41 -58.21
CA ALA A 470 21.38 -59.10 -58.24
C ALA A 470 21.29 -60.53 -58.81
N ALA A 471 20.17 -61.22 -58.60
CA ALA A 471 19.89 -62.52 -59.23
C ALA A 471 19.63 -62.36 -60.73
N GLN A 472 18.80 -61.41 -61.13
CA GLN A 472 18.54 -61.07 -62.54
C GLN A 472 19.81 -60.65 -63.27
N ASN A 473 20.68 -59.86 -62.63
CA ASN A 473 21.99 -59.51 -63.20
C ASN A 473 22.90 -60.74 -63.37
N ARG A 474 22.86 -61.71 -62.44
CA ARG A 474 23.59 -62.98 -62.58
C ARG A 474 23.05 -63.84 -63.72
N GLU A 475 21.73 -63.92 -63.87
CA GLU A 475 21.09 -64.59 -65.02
C GLU A 475 21.43 -63.90 -66.34
N LEU A 476 21.39 -62.57 -66.39
CA LEU A 476 21.83 -61.79 -67.55
C LEU A 476 23.29 -62.02 -67.88
N LEU A 477 24.18 -62.09 -66.89
CA LEU A 477 25.60 -62.41 -67.10
C LEU A 477 25.80 -63.84 -67.62
N GLN A 478 25.02 -64.81 -67.14
CA GLN A 478 25.05 -66.20 -67.65
C GLN A 478 24.47 -66.31 -69.06
N ALA A 479 23.37 -65.63 -69.34
CA ALA A 479 22.78 -65.55 -70.68
C ALA A 479 23.74 -64.87 -71.67
N ASN A 480 24.42 -63.79 -71.26
CA ASN A 480 25.47 -63.15 -72.05
C ASN A 480 26.66 -64.09 -72.28
N GLY A 481 27.06 -64.89 -71.28
CA GLY A 481 28.10 -65.91 -71.45
C GLY A 481 27.71 -67.03 -72.43
N LEU A 482 26.44 -67.45 -72.42
CA LEU A 482 25.88 -68.41 -73.37
C LEU A 482 25.75 -67.84 -74.77
N LEU A 483 25.38 -66.57 -74.90
CA LEU A 483 25.36 -65.85 -76.17
C LEU A 483 26.76 -65.71 -76.76
N ALA A 484 27.79 -65.49 -75.94
CA ALA A 484 29.18 -65.47 -76.38
C ALA A 484 29.68 -66.84 -76.90
N LEU A 485 29.20 -67.94 -76.31
CA LEU A 485 29.46 -69.30 -76.81
C LEU A 485 28.68 -69.61 -78.10
N GLN A 486 27.44 -69.13 -78.21
CA GLN A 486 26.66 -69.24 -79.45
C GLN A 486 27.27 -68.40 -80.57
N SER A 487 27.76 -67.18 -80.29
CA SER A 487 28.42 -66.36 -81.29
C SER A 487 29.70 -67.00 -81.79
N ALA A 488 30.52 -67.62 -80.91
CA ALA A 488 31.71 -68.37 -81.32
C ALA A 488 31.40 -69.62 -82.17
N ALA A 489 30.26 -70.29 -81.93
CA ALA A 489 29.79 -71.42 -82.74
C ALA A 489 29.23 -70.97 -84.11
N ILE A 490 28.58 -69.81 -84.15
CA ILE A 490 28.07 -69.18 -85.37
C ILE A 490 29.23 -68.63 -86.22
N GLU A 491 30.27 -68.08 -85.61
CA GLU A 491 31.49 -67.60 -86.30
C GLU A 491 32.22 -68.73 -87.04
N LYS A 492 32.24 -69.95 -86.46
CA LYS A 492 32.76 -71.16 -87.10
C LYS A 492 31.88 -71.68 -88.25
N LEU A 493 30.57 -71.43 -88.22
CA LEU A 493 29.63 -71.81 -89.29
C LEU A 493 29.57 -70.78 -90.42
N ASN A 494 29.78 -69.50 -90.10
CA ASN A 494 29.82 -68.39 -91.05
C ASN A 494 31.10 -68.37 -91.88
N LEU A 495 32.23 -68.88 -91.36
CA LEU A 495 33.47 -69.07 -92.12
C LEU A 495 33.32 -70.03 -93.33
N ASP A 496 32.39 -70.99 -93.26
CA ASP A 496 32.08 -71.90 -94.38
C ASP A 496 31.01 -71.34 -95.34
N LEU A 497 30.27 -70.29 -94.94
CA LEU A 497 29.20 -69.67 -95.74
C LEU A 497 29.60 -68.33 -96.38
N GLU A 498 30.60 -67.63 -95.83
CA GLU A 498 31.12 -66.33 -96.31
C GLU A 498 31.88 -66.42 -97.65
N ARG A 499 32.15 -67.64 -98.14
CA ARG A 499 32.86 -67.84 -99.41
C ARG A 499 31.96 -67.79 -100.66
N ASP A 500 30.64 -67.92 -100.50
CA ASP A 500 29.70 -68.02 -101.63
C ASP A 500 28.73 -66.83 -101.79
N LEU A 501 28.60 -65.93 -100.81
CA LEU A 501 27.56 -64.88 -100.82
C LEU A 501 28.07 -63.43 -100.75
N HIS A 502 29.34 -63.17 -101.08
CA HIS A 502 29.89 -61.80 -101.14
C HIS A 502 29.92 -61.21 -102.57
N ALA A 503 29.36 -61.93 -103.55
CA ALA A 503 29.26 -61.51 -104.96
C ALA A 503 27.84 -61.10 -105.37
N ALA A 504 27.13 -60.30 -104.58
CA ALA A 504 25.99 -59.53 -105.07
C ALA A 504 25.62 -58.39 -104.12
N GLN A 505 25.91 -57.17 -104.57
CA GLN A 505 25.02 -56.03 -104.45
C GLN A 505 24.88 -55.30 -103.09
N THR A 506 25.62 -54.18 -103.07
CA THR A 506 25.14 -52.81 -102.81
C THR A 506 24.58 -52.51 -101.42
N ALA A 507 25.30 -51.73 -100.61
CA ALA A 507 25.44 -50.27 -100.73
C ALA A 507 24.11 -49.50 -100.74
N ARG A 508 23.77 -48.93 -99.58
CA ARG A 508 23.09 -47.64 -99.33
C ARG A 508 22.64 -47.71 -97.86
N VAL A 509 23.02 -46.82 -96.96
CA VAL A 509 22.66 -45.41 -96.97
C VAL A 509 23.69 -44.65 -96.12
N LEU A 510 24.46 -43.79 -96.78
CA LEU A 510 25.08 -42.61 -96.19
C LEU A 510 24.04 -41.47 -96.17
N SER A 511 24.27 -40.51 -95.27
CA SER A 511 23.58 -39.23 -95.08
C SER A 511 22.19 -39.28 -94.44
N LYS A 512 22.12 -38.83 -93.19
CA LYS A 512 20.95 -38.06 -92.74
C LYS A 512 21.42 -36.92 -91.83
N GLU A 513 21.28 -35.72 -92.36
CA GLU A 513 21.40 -34.44 -91.66
C GLU A 513 20.23 -34.32 -90.68
N VAL A 514 20.49 -33.75 -89.49
CA VAL A 514 19.55 -33.64 -88.38
C VAL A 514 18.53 -32.54 -88.68
N ASP A 515 17.24 -32.89 -88.64
CA ASP A 515 16.10 -32.00 -88.90
C ASP A 515 15.77 -31.15 -87.65
N PHE A 516 15.22 -29.95 -87.82
CA PHE A 516 14.86 -29.01 -86.74
C PHE A 516 13.92 -29.65 -85.70
N GLY A 517 13.12 -30.65 -86.11
CA GLY A 517 12.28 -31.43 -85.23
C GLY A 517 13.03 -32.26 -84.18
N GLU A 518 14.26 -32.72 -84.47
CA GLU A 518 15.08 -33.49 -83.52
C GLU A 518 15.80 -32.57 -82.52
N PHE A 519 16.22 -31.37 -82.94
CA PHE A 519 16.80 -30.37 -82.02
C PHE A 519 15.75 -29.82 -81.03
N SER A 520 14.49 -29.68 -81.47
CA SER A 520 13.38 -29.27 -80.61
C SER A 520 12.95 -30.33 -79.58
N GLN A 521 13.46 -31.57 -79.63
CA GLN A 521 13.20 -32.57 -78.57
C GLN A 521 14.14 -32.38 -77.36
N ILE A 522 15.34 -31.81 -77.57
CA ILE A 522 16.32 -31.55 -76.52
C ILE A 522 15.99 -30.24 -75.78
N TYR A 523 15.47 -29.24 -76.50
CA TYR A 523 15.02 -27.96 -75.95
C TYR A 523 13.58 -27.65 -76.40
N PRO A 524 12.57 -28.32 -75.79
CA PRO A 524 11.19 -28.31 -76.28
C PRO A 524 10.47 -26.98 -76.11
N ASP A 525 10.85 -26.19 -75.12
CA ASP A 525 10.19 -24.94 -74.81
C ASP A 525 11.15 -23.84 -74.36
N LYS A 526 10.58 -22.64 -74.19
CA LYS A 526 11.30 -21.46 -73.74
C LYS A 526 11.91 -21.68 -72.34
N ASP A 527 11.25 -22.46 -71.48
CA ASP A 527 11.65 -22.67 -70.10
C ASP A 527 12.89 -23.60 -70.01
N ALA A 528 12.94 -24.66 -70.82
CA ALA A 528 14.11 -25.52 -70.96
C ALA A 528 15.34 -24.74 -71.44
N CYS A 529 15.18 -23.83 -72.41
CA CYS A 529 16.27 -22.97 -72.88
C CYS A 529 16.77 -22.01 -71.79
N LEU A 530 15.86 -21.41 -71.01
CA LEU A 530 16.21 -20.48 -69.93
C LEU A 530 16.86 -21.20 -68.74
N THR A 531 16.37 -22.39 -68.38
CA THR A 531 16.96 -23.26 -67.35
C THR A 531 18.38 -23.62 -67.73
N TYR A 532 18.60 -24.08 -68.96
CA TYR A 532 19.92 -24.43 -69.46
C TYR A 532 20.88 -23.23 -69.44
N LEU A 533 20.41 -22.07 -69.93
CA LEU A 533 21.21 -20.84 -69.93
C LEU A 533 21.56 -20.36 -68.51
N ALA A 534 20.62 -20.46 -67.56
CA ALA A 534 20.86 -20.11 -66.16
C ALA A 534 21.89 -21.03 -65.50
N ASN A 535 21.79 -22.34 -65.72
CA ASN A 535 22.75 -23.31 -65.20
C ASN A 535 24.14 -23.09 -65.78
N LEU A 536 24.24 -22.79 -67.08
CA LEU A 536 25.51 -22.49 -67.74
C LEU A 536 26.12 -21.17 -67.25
N LYS A 537 25.32 -20.11 -67.13
CA LYS A 537 25.76 -18.76 -66.71
C LYS A 537 26.29 -18.72 -65.28
N TRP A 538 25.70 -19.50 -64.38
CA TRP A 538 26.06 -19.50 -62.96
C TRP A 538 26.61 -20.86 -62.49
N ALA A 539 27.24 -21.61 -63.39
CA ALA A 539 27.88 -22.90 -63.10
C ALA A 539 28.93 -22.76 -61.98
N ASP A 540 29.72 -21.67 -62.00
CA ASP A 540 30.75 -21.36 -61.01
C ASP A 540 30.21 -20.59 -59.78
N GLY A 541 28.89 -20.56 -59.59
CA GLY A 541 28.22 -19.87 -58.49
C GLY A 541 27.62 -18.51 -58.85
N TYR A 542 26.62 -18.09 -58.09
CA TYR A 542 26.02 -16.76 -58.24
C TYR A 542 26.89 -15.71 -57.57
N HIS A 543 27.23 -14.63 -58.27
CA HIS A 543 27.82 -13.43 -57.68
C HIS A 543 27.03 -12.21 -58.16
N CYS A 544 26.42 -11.48 -57.24
CA CYS A 544 25.61 -10.31 -57.61
C CYS A 544 26.48 -9.21 -58.22
N ARG A 545 26.27 -8.86 -59.49
CA ARG A 545 27.06 -7.79 -60.15
C ARG A 545 26.95 -6.41 -59.51
N LYS A 546 25.91 -6.13 -58.71
CA LYS A 546 25.76 -4.84 -58.00
C LYS A 546 26.49 -4.76 -56.66
N CYS A 547 26.72 -5.87 -55.96
CA CYS A 547 27.25 -5.80 -54.59
C CYS A 547 28.16 -6.97 -54.19
N GLY A 548 28.49 -7.87 -55.13
CA GLY A 548 29.35 -9.04 -54.93
C GLY A 548 28.75 -10.17 -54.08
N HIS A 549 27.49 -10.06 -53.65
CA HIS A 549 26.91 -11.06 -52.74
C HIS A 549 26.56 -12.37 -53.46
N GLU A 550 26.90 -13.49 -52.81
CA GLU A 550 26.79 -14.83 -53.41
C GLU A 550 25.43 -15.51 -53.22
N LYS A 551 24.61 -15.02 -52.29
CA LYS A 551 23.29 -15.61 -52.02
C LYS A 551 22.20 -14.93 -52.84
N TYR A 552 21.30 -15.75 -53.37
CA TYR A 552 20.14 -15.31 -54.13
C TYR A 552 18.86 -16.03 -53.68
N CYS A 553 17.72 -15.46 -54.04
CA CYS A 553 16.43 -16.12 -54.11
C CYS A 553 15.87 -15.96 -55.53
N ASP A 554 14.84 -16.72 -55.88
CA ASP A 554 14.26 -16.62 -57.22
C ASP A 554 13.64 -15.24 -57.46
N GLY A 555 13.94 -14.68 -58.62
CA GLY A 555 13.39 -13.41 -59.06
C GLY A 555 11.97 -13.55 -59.63
N ARG A 556 11.41 -12.42 -60.07
CA ARG A 556 10.04 -12.39 -60.62
C ARG A 556 9.96 -12.97 -62.04
N GLU A 557 11.05 -12.93 -62.80
CA GLU A 557 11.13 -13.55 -64.12
C GLU A 557 11.60 -15.02 -63.99
N PRO A 558 11.09 -15.94 -64.82
CA PRO A 558 11.52 -17.34 -64.81
C PRO A 558 13.05 -17.45 -64.93
N HIS A 559 13.66 -18.26 -64.06
CA HIS A 559 15.10 -18.52 -64.03
C HIS A 559 15.96 -17.26 -63.79
N SER A 560 15.38 -16.18 -63.25
CA SER A 560 16.13 -15.01 -62.79
C SER A 560 16.56 -15.17 -61.33
N ARG A 561 17.73 -14.63 -60.99
CA ARG A 561 18.27 -14.66 -59.62
C ARG A 561 18.21 -13.27 -58.99
N ARG A 562 17.55 -13.16 -57.83
CA ARG A 562 17.46 -11.95 -57.02
C ARG A 562 18.45 -12.00 -55.87
N CYS A 563 19.37 -11.05 -55.82
CA CYS A 563 20.28 -10.93 -54.69
C CYS A 563 19.52 -10.67 -53.39
N THR A 564 19.77 -11.47 -52.35
CA THR A 564 19.12 -11.31 -51.03
C THR A 564 19.60 -10.06 -50.29
N LYS A 565 20.78 -9.51 -50.64
CA LYS A 565 21.36 -8.31 -50.01
C LYS A 565 20.85 -7.01 -50.64
N CYS A 566 21.13 -6.77 -51.92
CA CYS A 566 20.78 -5.50 -52.59
C CYS A 566 19.45 -5.54 -53.36
N ARG A 567 18.77 -6.70 -53.39
CA ARG A 567 17.51 -6.94 -54.11
C ARG A 567 17.58 -6.77 -55.63
N TYR A 568 18.77 -6.60 -56.22
CA TYR A 568 18.98 -6.60 -57.66
C TYR A 568 18.54 -7.95 -58.27
N VAL A 569 17.78 -7.90 -59.36
CA VAL A 569 17.29 -9.07 -60.09
C VAL A 569 18.05 -9.15 -61.40
N GLU A 570 18.65 -10.31 -61.67
CA GLU A 570 19.40 -10.57 -62.89
C GLU A 570 18.75 -11.73 -63.65
N SER A 571 18.32 -11.48 -64.89
CA SER A 571 17.69 -12.51 -65.74
C SER A 571 18.73 -13.46 -66.34
N ALA A 572 18.29 -14.66 -66.74
CA ALA A 572 19.14 -15.66 -67.39
C ALA A 572 19.75 -15.14 -68.71
N THR A 573 19.08 -14.21 -69.41
CA THR A 573 19.55 -13.62 -70.67
C THR A 573 20.35 -12.32 -70.49
N ALA A 574 20.43 -11.76 -69.28
CA ALA A 574 21.25 -10.57 -69.03
C ALA A 574 22.74 -10.91 -69.15
N TYR A 575 23.53 -10.05 -69.77
CA TYR A 575 24.98 -10.23 -69.97
C TYR A 575 25.36 -11.54 -70.68
N THR A 576 24.51 -11.99 -71.61
CA THR A 576 24.78 -13.12 -72.49
C THR A 576 24.56 -12.71 -73.95
N LEU A 577 24.91 -13.58 -74.89
CA LEU A 577 24.69 -13.36 -76.32
C LEU A 577 23.22 -13.05 -76.64
N LEU A 578 22.31 -13.54 -75.80
CA LEU A 578 20.86 -13.44 -75.96
C LEU A 578 20.26 -12.21 -75.28
N GLN A 579 21.09 -11.33 -74.69
CA GLN A 579 20.62 -10.07 -74.14
C GLN A 579 19.95 -9.20 -75.22
N LYS A 580 18.75 -8.71 -74.90
CA LYS A 580 17.88 -7.92 -75.79
C LYS A 580 17.46 -8.65 -77.08
N CYS A 581 17.50 -9.99 -77.11
CA CYS A 581 16.98 -10.77 -78.24
C CYS A 581 15.46 -10.61 -78.36
N LYS A 582 14.96 -10.17 -79.53
CA LYS A 582 13.55 -9.84 -79.78
C LYS A 582 12.75 -10.96 -80.47
N PHE A 583 13.33 -12.14 -80.66
CA PHE A 583 12.68 -13.31 -81.25
C PHE A 583 12.86 -14.55 -80.35
N SER A 584 12.16 -15.65 -80.66
CA SER A 584 12.13 -16.86 -79.81
C SER A 584 13.52 -17.36 -79.43
N ILE A 585 13.74 -17.61 -78.14
CA ILE A 585 15.02 -18.11 -77.61
C ILE A 585 15.39 -19.48 -78.16
N ILE A 586 14.39 -20.33 -78.45
CA ILE A 586 14.60 -21.66 -79.06
C ILE A 586 15.20 -21.50 -80.47
N LYS A 587 14.63 -20.59 -81.27
CA LYS A 587 15.17 -20.23 -82.60
C LYS A 587 16.56 -19.62 -82.48
N ALA A 588 16.85 -18.86 -81.42
CA ALA A 588 18.16 -18.28 -81.19
C ALA A 588 19.23 -19.33 -80.82
N PHE A 589 18.89 -20.32 -79.97
CA PHE A 589 19.77 -21.45 -79.65
C PHE A 589 20.10 -22.26 -80.91
N TYR A 590 19.09 -22.58 -81.71
CA TYR A 590 19.28 -23.32 -82.95
C TYR A 590 20.10 -22.52 -83.98
N ALA A 591 19.90 -21.20 -84.06
CA ALA A 591 20.72 -20.32 -84.89
C ALA A 591 22.21 -20.39 -84.49
N VAL A 592 22.52 -20.33 -83.20
CA VAL A 592 23.92 -20.43 -82.71
C VAL A 592 24.51 -21.79 -83.03
N PHE A 593 23.74 -22.87 -82.82
CA PHE A 593 24.16 -24.23 -83.18
C PHE A 593 24.52 -24.35 -84.67
N LEU A 594 23.63 -23.93 -85.58
CA LEU A 594 23.87 -23.99 -87.02
C LEU A 594 25.05 -23.14 -87.47
N ILE A 595 25.19 -21.94 -86.93
CA ILE A 595 26.32 -21.06 -87.27
C ILE A 595 27.63 -21.68 -86.75
N TYR A 596 27.63 -22.28 -85.57
CA TYR A 596 28.81 -22.94 -84.99
C TYR A 596 29.22 -24.19 -85.77
N THR A 597 28.29 -25.11 -86.07
CA THR A 597 28.57 -26.35 -86.80
C THR A 597 29.10 -26.08 -88.20
N HIS A 598 28.62 -25.01 -88.85
CA HIS A 598 29.11 -24.54 -90.14
C HIS A 598 30.25 -23.51 -90.02
N LYS A 599 30.95 -23.43 -88.88
CA LYS A 599 32.15 -22.59 -88.67
C LYS A 599 31.96 -21.11 -89.08
N GLY A 600 30.76 -20.56 -88.91
CA GLY A 600 30.41 -19.18 -89.22
C GLY A 600 29.99 -18.91 -90.68
N SER A 601 30.03 -19.89 -91.58
CA SER A 601 29.73 -19.68 -93.02
C SER A 601 28.26 -19.93 -93.40
N TYR A 602 27.34 -19.90 -92.44
CA TYR A 602 25.91 -20.16 -92.71
C TYR A 602 25.21 -18.91 -93.25
N SER A 603 24.55 -19.03 -94.41
CA SER A 603 23.98 -17.87 -95.11
C SER A 603 22.77 -17.29 -94.37
N SER A 604 22.67 -15.95 -94.32
CA SER A 604 21.53 -15.27 -93.68
C SER A 604 20.18 -15.58 -94.33
N GLN A 605 20.17 -15.93 -95.62
CA GLN A 605 18.97 -16.36 -96.36
C GLN A 605 18.54 -17.77 -95.95
N GLU A 606 19.49 -18.69 -95.81
CA GLU A 606 19.21 -20.06 -95.36
C GLU A 606 18.75 -20.06 -93.90
N LEU A 607 19.34 -19.19 -93.07
CA LEU A 607 18.93 -19.03 -91.66
C LEU A 607 17.52 -18.44 -91.55
N SER A 608 17.16 -17.51 -92.44
CA SER A 608 15.82 -16.94 -92.56
C SER A 608 14.78 -17.99 -92.95
N ARG A 609 15.14 -18.88 -93.89
CA ARG A 609 14.29 -19.99 -94.34
C ARG A 609 14.08 -21.04 -93.25
N VAL A 610 15.16 -21.47 -92.60
CA VAL A 610 15.12 -22.53 -91.58
C VAL A 610 14.44 -22.06 -90.28
N LEU A 611 14.69 -20.82 -89.86
CA LEU A 611 14.12 -20.29 -88.62
C LEU A 611 12.77 -19.60 -88.82
N ASP A 612 12.29 -19.42 -90.04
CA ASP A 612 11.08 -18.63 -90.34
C ASP A 612 11.11 -17.26 -89.63
N LEU A 613 12.13 -16.46 -89.97
CA LEU A 613 12.37 -15.10 -89.44
C LEU A 613 12.77 -14.17 -90.58
N ARG A 614 12.54 -12.86 -90.42
CA ARG A 614 12.95 -11.86 -91.43
C ARG A 614 14.47 -11.89 -91.63
N GLN A 615 14.92 -11.95 -92.89
CA GLN A 615 16.36 -12.05 -93.22
C GLN A 615 17.23 -11.01 -92.53
N GLY A 616 16.76 -9.76 -92.41
CA GLY A 616 17.50 -8.71 -91.69
C GLY A 616 17.77 -9.05 -90.21
N THR A 617 16.82 -9.69 -89.53
CA THR A 617 17.00 -10.17 -88.14
C THR A 617 18.02 -11.30 -88.08
N CYS A 618 17.97 -12.24 -89.02
CA CYS A 618 18.94 -13.34 -89.13
C CYS A 618 20.34 -12.85 -89.45
N TRP A 619 20.48 -11.83 -90.29
CA TRP A 619 21.77 -11.22 -90.63
C TRP A 619 22.39 -10.52 -89.42
N SER A 620 21.65 -9.62 -88.75
CA SER A 620 22.16 -8.94 -87.54
C SER A 620 22.50 -9.93 -86.43
N PHE A 621 21.70 -10.98 -86.26
CA PHE A 621 21.98 -12.01 -85.25
C PHE A 621 23.18 -12.88 -85.65
N SER A 622 23.30 -13.29 -86.92
CA SER A 622 24.44 -14.08 -87.40
C SER A 622 25.77 -13.33 -87.25
N GLN A 623 25.78 -12.02 -87.52
CA GLN A 623 26.94 -11.17 -87.20
C GLN A 623 27.27 -11.18 -85.72
N LYS A 624 26.26 -11.00 -84.85
CA LYS A 624 26.42 -11.05 -83.38
C LYS A 624 27.03 -12.39 -82.92
N VAL A 625 26.59 -13.52 -83.47
CA VAL A 625 27.13 -14.86 -83.16
C VAL A 625 28.55 -15.02 -83.69
N THR A 626 28.82 -14.57 -84.92
CA THR A 626 30.15 -14.68 -85.54
C THR A 626 31.20 -13.83 -84.79
N ASP A 627 30.81 -12.63 -84.34
CA ASP A 627 31.68 -11.77 -83.53
C ASP A 627 31.92 -12.36 -82.13
N ALA A 628 30.93 -13.04 -81.54
CA ALA A 628 31.10 -13.77 -80.30
C ALA A 628 32.05 -14.97 -80.46
N MET A 629 31.90 -15.75 -81.54
CA MET A 629 32.84 -16.84 -81.89
C MET A 629 34.26 -16.32 -82.09
N ARG A 630 34.41 -15.16 -82.76
CA ARG A 630 35.71 -14.51 -82.95
C ARG A 630 36.33 -14.08 -81.62
N ARG A 631 35.56 -13.46 -80.72
CA ARG A 631 36.03 -13.06 -79.40
C ARG A 631 36.42 -14.27 -78.53
N ARG A 632 35.63 -15.35 -78.54
CA ARG A 632 35.95 -16.58 -77.79
C ARG A 632 37.26 -17.20 -78.28
N ARG A 633 37.52 -17.21 -79.59
CA ARG A 633 38.78 -17.72 -80.16
C ARG A 633 40.02 -16.89 -79.79
N LEU A 634 39.84 -15.62 -79.43
CA LEU A 634 40.92 -14.72 -79.01
C LEU A 634 41.13 -14.71 -77.47
N ALA A 635 40.26 -15.39 -76.72
CA ALA A 635 40.37 -15.46 -75.27
C ALA A 635 41.54 -16.36 -74.84
N ALA A 636 42.18 -16.04 -73.72
CA ALA A 636 43.38 -16.74 -73.25
C ALA A 636 43.12 -18.20 -72.81
N ASP A 637 41.86 -18.54 -72.54
CA ASP A 637 41.38 -19.82 -72.04
C ASP A 637 40.67 -20.67 -73.12
N PHE A 638 40.87 -20.37 -74.41
CA PHE A 638 40.20 -21.05 -75.51
C PHE A 638 40.71 -22.49 -75.75
N ASP A 639 39.78 -23.46 -75.78
CA ASP A 639 40.02 -24.83 -76.24
C ASP A 639 39.22 -25.16 -77.52
N GLU A 640 39.86 -25.81 -78.50
CA GLU A 640 39.22 -26.23 -79.76
C GLU A 640 38.15 -27.32 -79.56
N SER A 641 38.15 -28.01 -78.41
CA SER A 641 37.15 -29.03 -78.06
C SER A 641 35.85 -28.48 -77.43
N GLU A 642 35.78 -27.17 -77.16
CA GLU A 642 34.60 -26.53 -76.57
C GLU A 642 33.35 -26.65 -77.45
N GLY A 643 32.19 -26.84 -76.83
CA GLY A 643 30.91 -26.90 -77.52
C GLY A 643 30.37 -25.53 -77.95
N TRP A 644 29.39 -25.53 -78.86
CA TRP A 644 28.70 -24.31 -79.33
C TRP A 644 28.05 -23.48 -78.21
N THR A 645 27.80 -24.08 -77.05
CA THR A 645 27.10 -23.48 -75.91
C THR A 645 27.93 -22.41 -75.21
N HIS A 646 29.26 -22.46 -75.28
CA HIS A 646 30.15 -21.42 -74.73
C HIS A 646 29.97 -20.07 -75.42
N VAL A 647 29.56 -20.07 -76.69
CA VAL A 647 29.25 -18.85 -77.46
C VAL A 647 28.06 -18.10 -76.84
N LEU A 648 27.15 -18.80 -76.15
CA LEU A 648 25.99 -18.18 -75.52
C LEU A 648 26.36 -17.27 -74.35
N LEU A 649 27.48 -17.52 -73.66
CA LEU A 649 27.90 -16.76 -72.48
C LEU A 649 28.60 -15.44 -72.79
N ASP A 650 28.84 -15.15 -74.07
CA ASP A 650 29.50 -13.92 -74.47
C ASP A 650 28.63 -12.69 -74.19
N ALA A 651 29.02 -11.89 -73.19
CA ALA A 651 28.41 -10.62 -72.91
C ALA A 651 28.81 -9.62 -74.02
N THR A 652 27.87 -9.20 -74.85
CA THR A 652 28.09 -8.03 -75.71
C THR A 652 28.19 -6.79 -74.84
N VAL A 653 29.41 -6.42 -74.45
CA VAL A 653 29.72 -5.10 -73.88
C VAL A 653 29.55 -4.09 -75.01
N SER A 654 28.43 -3.39 -75.04
CA SER A 654 28.35 -2.14 -75.77
C SER A 654 29.21 -1.14 -75.01
N ASN A 655 30.47 -1.01 -75.43
CA ASN A 655 31.38 0.04 -74.98
C ASN A 655 30.71 1.41 -75.19
N GLU A 656 30.34 2.04 -74.09
CA GLU A 656 30.36 3.49 -73.86
C GLU A 656 30.18 3.65 -72.33
N GLU A 657 31.23 4.16 -71.66
CA GLU A 657 31.34 4.45 -70.21
C GLU A 657 31.79 3.31 -69.26
N GLU A 658 33.07 2.92 -69.32
CA GLU A 658 33.89 2.61 -68.13
C GLU A 658 35.39 2.66 -68.50
N LEU A 659 35.82 3.82 -69.00
CA LEU A 659 37.20 4.26 -69.02
C LEU A 659 37.25 5.44 -68.05
N VAL A 660 37.62 5.16 -66.79
CA VAL A 660 38.17 6.06 -65.74
C VAL A 660 37.89 5.36 -64.40
N SER A 661 38.93 4.81 -63.76
CA SER A 661 39.14 4.75 -62.30
C SER A 661 40.08 3.63 -61.79
N GLU A 662 41.01 3.09 -62.59
CA GLU A 662 42.15 2.31 -62.07
C GLU A 662 43.51 2.93 -62.44
N ALA A 663 43.59 4.26 -62.29
CA ALA A 663 44.84 5.02 -62.34
C ALA A 663 44.90 6.04 -61.19
N GLU A 664 44.71 5.56 -59.95
CA GLU A 664 44.97 6.23 -58.66
C GLU A 664 44.48 5.22 -57.61
N GLU A 665 45.29 4.30 -57.08
CA GLU A 665 45.94 4.48 -55.79
C GLU A 665 46.88 3.28 -55.51
N VAL A 666 48.03 3.22 -56.20
CA VAL A 666 49.24 2.51 -55.68
C VAL A 666 50.04 3.52 -54.85
N GLY A 667 49.36 4.14 -53.89
CA GLY A 667 49.84 5.36 -53.23
C GLY A 667 49.53 5.47 -51.74
N ALA A 668 49.23 4.39 -51.02
CA ALA A 668 49.22 4.43 -49.56
C ALA A 668 49.24 3.03 -48.91
N ARG A 669 50.41 2.41 -48.82
CA ARG A 669 50.74 1.61 -47.63
C ARG A 669 50.99 2.60 -46.50
N GLY A 670 50.16 2.60 -45.46
CA GLY A 670 50.33 3.57 -44.39
C GLY A 670 49.42 3.49 -43.16
N LYS A 671 48.83 2.34 -42.81
CA LYS A 671 48.66 1.79 -41.45
C LYS A 671 47.74 0.58 -41.43
#